data_AF-B4UHJ6-F1
#
_entry.id   AF-B4UHJ6-F1
#
_cell.length_a   1.000
_cell.length_b   1.000
_cell.length_c   1.000
_cell.angle_alpha   90.00
_cell.angle_beta   90.00
_cell.angle_gamma   90.00
#
_symmetry.space_group_name_H-M   'P 1'
#
loop_
_entity.id
_entity.type
_entity.pdbx_description
1 polymer ?
#
loop_
_entity_poly.entity_id
_entity_poly.type
_entity_poly.pdbx_seq_one_letter_code
_entity_poly.pdbx_strand_id
1 'polypeptide(L)'
;MKPFVNLAALALALAAPAAAHAQLSAVTDRVQGLPAGLAVPSLGAAVAEEPADLSANPAAIGFLGGLGLQYFHESGLRPGARGDGLYAGDRLGPLGVGYSVEWLRPGLDAGGERWRRSRLGLTLGDGRALSLGVAWTWIASRNDAIEQAGGWDLGLTLRPTRWLSIGAAMLGRDARLGGADVPVRYDLGLATRLWHDRLTLSADLLANDEARDAFRSDHLAFGAAAELWRGVALGLQVQLPVRDLPGDAGDPLGLVSLTWNAPHSGVTFAGAGVGGRGGWLGGARLSEERYRSGGPAVVMPTVDVDRELQRRRVLVFDVGDRDPYATLVTRLEAARDDPEVGALLVRIGGLSLGGGRVEELRALLAAVRARKPVLAYLEGGGTREYWLATAATAIAAPPGAPLIVNGISTSQLFLRGGLARLGIAFDVVKAGAYKSAAEPLVRDAPSPEAREATEAVLDDVFGRFVAQVAEARRLPPERVRALVDQGLFTAEEAKEAGLVDAVAWPDELERWGRAVAGRRLFERGAYRPEPERLAQRWGRPAVIQVVRVEGIIARGRSRADPLGADGVAGAETIAAEIHRAADDAAVRAIVLRIESGGGDGLASDLIWREAVRARRKGKPVIASMGDLAASGGYLVAVGADAILAERSTLTGSIGVFAAKPDLSGLLAKLSIHPEAYQRGENARLVSVLKPWTPAERAVLEKQIGAFYRQFVARVAEGRRLTTAEVEAVAGGRVWTGQQALERKLVDRIGTLADAIRLARERIGLAPDDVVEVRREDGGGALARVAGRALTAAPEPPLAGLARAFPELSALALLTEIGPVLAIPEEWVAPEAGP
;
A
#
# COMPACT_ATOMS: atom_id res chain seq x y z
N MET A 1 -24.94 -24.02 11.54
CA MET A 1 -26.35 -24.16 11.10
C MET A 1 -27.35 -23.71 12.16
N LYS A 2 -27.52 -24.39 13.32
CA LYS A 2 -28.52 -23.98 14.35
C LYS A 2 -28.58 -22.48 14.71
N PRO A 3 -27.47 -21.71 14.90
CA PRO A 3 -27.57 -20.28 15.20
C PRO A 3 -28.06 -19.40 14.04
N PHE A 4 -27.89 -19.81 12.78
CA PHE A 4 -28.38 -19.05 11.63
C PHE A 4 -29.92 -19.08 11.53
N VAL A 5 -30.55 -20.19 11.90
CA VAL A 5 -32.02 -20.33 11.92
C VAL A 5 -32.63 -19.38 12.95
N ASN A 6 -31.98 -19.22 14.11
CA ASN A 6 -32.45 -18.30 15.15
C ASN A 6 -32.27 -16.83 14.76
N LEU A 7 -31.26 -16.48 13.97
CA LEU A 7 -31.05 -15.11 13.47
C LEU A 7 -32.08 -14.73 12.39
N ALA A 8 -32.43 -15.67 11.50
CA ALA A 8 -33.53 -15.49 10.56
C ALA A 8 -34.88 -15.37 11.29
N ALA A 9 -35.12 -16.19 12.31
CA ALA A 9 -36.31 -16.09 13.16
C ALA A 9 -36.37 -14.76 13.95
N LEU A 10 -35.23 -14.22 14.40
CA LEU A 10 -35.16 -12.92 15.07
C LEU A 10 -35.42 -11.76 14.11
N ALA A 11 -34.93 -11.82 12.87
CA ALA A 11 -35.26 -10.85 11.82
C ALA A 11 -36.76 -10.88 11.46
N LEU A 12 -37.36 -12.07 11.42
CA LEU A 12 -38.82 -12.25 11.29
C LEU A 12 -39.60 -11.74 12.51
N ALA A 13 -39.07 -11.87 13.73
CA ALA A 13 -39.71 -11.38 14.95
C ALA A 13 -39.60 -9.85 15.12
N LEU A 14 -38.55 -9.23 14.57
CA LEU A 14 -38.38 -7.78 14.53
C LEU A 14 -39.17 -7.11 13.40
N ALA A 15 -39.79 -7.89 12.49
CA ALA A 15 -40.67 -7.40 11.43
C ALA A 15 -42.12 -7.13 11.88
N ALA A 16 -42.32 -6.79 13.16
CA ALA A 16 -43.57 -6.19 13.65
C ALA A 16 -43.67 -4.73 13.15
N PRO A 17 -44.88 -4.20 12.87
CA PRO A 17 -45.07 -3.25 11.78
C PRO A 17 -44.58 -1.82 12.10
N ALA A 18 -43.42 -1.46 11.56
CA ALA A 18 -43.01 -0.08 11.28
C ALA A 18 -42.65 -0.01 9.79
N ALA A 19 -43.57 0.55 8.99
CA ALA A 19 -43.64 0.40 7.54
C ALA A 19 -42.61 1.24 6.75
N ALA A 20 -42.34 0.84 5.50
CA ALA A 20 -40.99 0.90 4.94
C ALA A 20 -40.81 0.95 3.36
N HIS A 21 -40.28 2.01 2.71
CA HIS A 21 -40.15 2.15 1.23
C HIS A 21 -38.98 3.02 0.68
N ALA A 22 -38.32 2.58 -0.41
CA ALA A 22 -37.93 3.34 -1.62
C ALA A 22 -37.31 2.42 -2.71
N GLN A 23 -37.97 1.30 -2.94
CA GLN A 23 -37.99 0.55 -4.20
C GLN A 23 -39.43 0.12 -4.51
N LEU A 24 -40.38 0.83 -3.88
CA LEU A 24 -41.79 0.47 -3.86
C LEU A 24 -42.66 1.44 -4.64
N SER A 25 -42.10 2.47 -5.27
CA SER A 25 -42.70 3.03 -6.48
C SER A 25 -43.01 1.89 -7.48
N ALA A 26 -42.07 0.99 -7.74
CA ALA A 26 -42.30 -0.20 -8.58
C ALA A 26 -43.31 -1.22 -8.02
N VAL A 27 -43.62 -1.17 -6.72
CA VAL A 27 -44.69 -1.97 -6.11
C VAL A 27 -46.03 -1.26 -6.26
N THR A 28 -46.12 0.01 -5.87
CA THR A 28 -47.26 0.90 -6.07
C THR A 28 -47.72 0.91 -7.52
N ASP A 29 -46.79 1.05 -8.46
CA ASP A 29 -47.00 0.95 -9.90
C ASP A 29 -47.72 -0.34 -10.30
N ARG A 30 -47.19 -1.50 -9.87
CA ARG A 30 -47.80 -2.79 -10.19
C ARG A 30 -49.10 -3.01 -9.44
N VAL A 31 -49.30 -2.35 -8.29
CA VAL A 31 -50.57 -2.27 -7.57
C VAL A 31 -51.58 -1.34 -8.26
N GLN A 32 -51.12 -0.38 -9.06
CA GLN A 32 -51.92 0.50 -9.92
C GLN A 32 -52.08 -0.02 -11.37
N GLY A 33 -51.33 -1.07 -11.75
CA GLY A 33 -51.39 -1.71 -13.07
C GLY A 33 -50.36 -1.21 -14.10
N LEU A 34 -49.40 -0.37 -13.69
CA LEU A 34 -48.33 0.14 -14.54
C LEU A 34 -47.21 -0.93 -14.75
N PRO A 35 -46.52 -0.94 -15.92
CA PRO A 35 -45.49 -1.93 -16.25
C PRO A 35 -44.13 -1.65 -15.60
N ALA A 36 -44.09 -1.61 -14.27
CA ALA A 36 -42.86 -1.44 -13.51
C ALA A 36 -42.07 -2.75 -13.28
N GLY A 37 -40.85 -2.61 -12.77
CA GLY A 37 -39.91 -3.70 -12.55
C GLY A 37 -40.06 -4.42 -11.20
N LEU A 38 -39.09 -5.29 -10.89
CA LEU A 38 -38.91 -5.88 -9.55
C LEU A 38 -38.61 -4.81 -8.48
N ALA A 39 -39.04 -5.07 -7.25
CA ALA A 39 -38.70 -4.26 -6.08
C ALA A 39 -37.39 -4.75 -5.42
N VAL A 40 -36.27 -4.59 -6.14
CA VAL A 40 -34.95 -5.01 -5.63
C VAL A 40 -34.54 -4.18 -4.41
N PRO A 41 -33.80 -4.73 -3.43
CA PRO A 41 -33.45 -3.99 -2.21
C PRO A 41 -32.34 -2.96 -2.46
N SER A 42 -32.74 -1.74 -2.82
CA SER A 42 -31.90 -0.53 -2.81
C SER A 42 -32.14 0.29 -1.54
N LEU A 43 -31.34 1.35 -1.32
CA LEU A 43 -31.61 2.35 -0.27
C LEU A 43 -31.99 3.74 -0.83
N GLY A 44 -31.87 3.96 -2.14
CA GLY A 44 -32.19 5.25 -2.78
C GLY A 44 -31.14 5.70 -3.78
N ALA A 45 -31.44 6.78 -4.52
CA ALA A 45 -30.64 7.25 -5.65
C ALA A 45 -29.24 7.74 -5.24
N ALA A 46 -29.04 8.14 -3.97
CA ALA A 46 -27.73 8.51 -3.42
C ALA A 46 -26.88 7.32 -2.97
N VAL A 47 -27.49 6.19 -2.61
CA VAL A 47 -26.75 5.00 -2.16
C VAL A 47 -26.40 4.10 -3.35
N ALA A 48 -27.32 3.99 -4.32
CA ALA A 48 -27.23 3.25 -5.57
C ALA A 48 -25.78 2.91 -6.03
N GLU A 49 -25.41 1.64 -5.92
CA GLU A 49 -24.03 1.17 -6.16
C GLU A 49 -23.91 -0.33 -6.54
N GLU A 50 -25.02 -1.03 -6.78
CA GLU A 50 -25.10 -2.42 -7.27
C GLU A 50 -25.56 -2.49 -8.75
N PRO A 51 -25.31 -3.59 -9.48
CA PRO A 51 -25.86 -3.78 -10.84
C PRO A 51 -27.38 -3.64 -10.93
N ALA A 52 -28.13 -4.06 -9.90
CA ALA A 52 -29.59 -3.91 -9.87
C ALA A 52 -30.07 -2.46 -9.61
N ASP A 53 -29.21 -1.60 -9.07
CA ASP A 53 -29.51 -0.17 -8.86
C ASP A 53 -29.53 0.63 -10.16
N LEU A 54 -29.21 0.02 -11.32
CA LEU A 54 -29.49 0.58 -12.65
C LEU A 54 -30.96 1.02 -12.81
N SER A 55 -31.86 0.40 -12.04
CA SER A 55 -33.28 0.74 -11.97
C SER A 55 -33.64 1.96 -11.10
N ALA A 56 -32.75 2.35 -10.18
CA ALA A 56 -32.95 3.45 -9.23
C ALA A 56 -32.12 4.70 -9.60
N ASN A 57 -30.88 4.50 -10.05
CA ASN A 57 -30.04 5.58 -10.57
C ASN A 57 -29.05 5.00 -11.61
N PRO A 58 -29.15 5.36 -12.90
CA PRO A 58 -28.20 4.90 -13.93
C PRO A 58 -26.73 5.15 -13.59
N ALA A 59 -26.40 6.17 -12.80
CA ALA A 59 -25.03 6.48 -12.38
C ALA A 59 -24.39 5.41 -11.46
N ALA A 60 -25.19 4.51 -10.85
CA ALA A 60 -24.72 3.46 -9.94
C ALA A 60 -23.61 2.57 -10.52
N ILE A 61 -23.71 2.25 -11.81
CA ILE A 61 -22.77 1.38 -12.54
C ILE A 61 -21.36 2.00 -12.56
N GLY A 62 -21.25 3.33 -12.55
CA GLY A 62 -19.97 4.04 -12.52
C GLY A 62 -19.19 3.92 -11.21
N PHE A 63 -19.74 3.24 -10.18
CA PHE A 63 -19.07 2.90 -8.92
C PHE A 63 -18.77 1.41 -8.75
N LEU A 64 -18.96 0.60 -9.80
CA LEU A 64 -18.49 -0.79 -9.80
C LEU A 64 -16.95 -0.82 -9.92
N GLY A 65 -16.32 -1.71 -9.16
CA GLY A 65 -14.87 -1.94 -9.16
C GLY A 65 -14.41 -3.04 -10.12
N GLY A 66 -15.35 -3.84 -10.63
CA GLY A 66 -15.17 -4.91 -11.60
C GLY A 66 -16.53 -5.56 -11.92
N LEU A 67 -16.52 -6.72 -12.58
CA LEU A 67 -17.75 -7.38 -13.00
C LEU A 67 -18.62 -7.77 -11.80
N GLY A 68 -19.91 -7.42 -11.87
CA GLY A 68 -20.94 -7.81 -10.93
C GLY A 68 -22.15 -8.43 -11.64
N LEU A 69 -22.64 -9.56 -11.12
CA LEU A 69 -23.82 -10.28 -11.59
C LEU A 69 -24.78 -10.49 -10.42
N GLN A 70 -26.07 -10.24 -10.65
CA GLN A 70 -27.12 -10.44 -9.65
C GLN A 70 -28.35 -11.08 -10.29
N TYR A 71 -28.97 -12.01 -9.58
CA TYR A 71 -30.26 -12.59 -9.91
C TYR A 71 -31.23 -12.38 -8.74
N PHE A 72 -32.47 -12.02 -9.04
CA PHE A 72 -33.56 -11.86 -8.08
C PHE A 72 -34.82 -12.58 -8.57
N HIS A 73 -35.50 -13.26 -7.63
CA HIS A 73 -36.84 -13.82 -7.78
C HIS A 73 -37.79 -13.13 -6.80
N GLU A 74 -38.99 -12.77 -7.24
CA GLU A 74 -40.00 -12.07 -6.43
C GLU A 74 -41.37 -12.74 -6.58
N SER A 75 -42.13 -12.80 -5.49
CA SER A 75 -43.44 -13.46 -5.45
C SER A 75 -44.33 -12.87 -4.34
N GLY A 76 -45.64 -12.93 -4.52
CA GLY A 76 -46.63 -12.70 -3.43
C GLY A 76 -47.20 -11.29 -3.31
N LEU A 77 -46.63 -10.26 -3.95
CA LEU A 77 -47.16 -8.88 -3.92
C LEU A 77 -48.64 -8.77 -4.35
N ARG A 78 -49.08 -9.67 -5.25
CA ARG A 78 -50.48 -9.93 -5.61
C ARG A 78 -50.68 -11.44 -5.81
N PRO A 79 -51.91 -11.97 -5.68
CA PRO A 79 -52.21 -13.38 -5.98
C PRO A 79 -51.75 -13.77 -7.38
N GLY A 80 -50.84 -14.76 -7.45
CA GLY A 80 -50.26 -15.26 -8.69
C GLY A 80 -49.20 -14.37 -9.36
N ALA A 81 -48.92 -13.17 -8.82
CA ALA A 81 -47.86 -12.31 -9.34
C ALA A 81 -46.47 -12.84 -8.97
N ARG A 82 -45.57 -12.85 -9.96
CA ARG A 82 -44.18 -13.30 -9.84
C ARG A 82 -43.28 -12.57 -10.82
N GLY A 83 -42.01 -12.43 -10.49
CA GLY A 83 -41.01 -11.96 -11.44
C GLY A 83 -39.63 -12.54 -11.19
N ASP A 84 -38.83 -12.54 -12.24
CA ASP A 84 -37.43 -12.97 -12.26
C ASP A 84 -36.60 -11.86 -12.92
N GLY A 85 -35.42 -11.55 -12.39
CA GLY A 85 -34.58 -10.46 -12.88
C GLY A 85 -33.10 -10.84 -12.85
N LEU A 86 -32.39 -10.55 -13.95
CA LEU A 86 -30.95 -10.71 -14.09
C LEU A 86 -30.32 -9.34 -14.36
N TYR A 87 -29.29 -9.01 -13.60
CA TYR A 87 -28.59 -7.73 -13.63
C TYR A 87 -27.09 -7.97 -13.76
N ALA A 88 -26.44 -7.24 -14.65
CA ALA A 88 -25.02 -7.30 -14.90
C ALA A 88 -24.45 -5.88 -14.99
N GLY A 89 -23.22 -5.68 -14.52
CA GLY A 89 -22.53 -4.41 -14.71
C GLY A 89 -21.03 -4.53 -14.49
N ASP A 90 -20.26 -3.68 -15.17
CA ASP A 90 -18.81 -3.59 -15.06
C ASP A 90 -18.34 -2.16 -15.38
N ARG A 91 -17.11 -1.80 -14.97
CA ARG A 91 -16.47 -0.50 -15.22
C ARG A 91 -15.05 -0.65 -15.77
N LEU A 92 -14.90 -0.29 -17.04
CA LEU A 92 -13.64 -0.28 -17.78
C LEU A 92 -13.05 1.14 -17.80
N GLY A 93 -12.24 1.44 -16.79
CA GLY A 93 -11.63 2.77 -16.64
C GLY A 93 -12.69 3.83 -16.29
N PRO A 94 -12.82 4.95 -17.04
CA PRO A 94 -13.84 5.96 -16.76
C PRO A 94 -15.24 5.56 -17.23
N LEU A 95 -15.37 4.50 -18.04
CA LEU A 95 -16.63 4.06 -18.64
C LEU A 95 -17.21 2.87 -17.87
N GLY A 96 -18.52 2.87 -17.62
CA GLY A 96 -19.24 1.72 -17.09
C GLY A 96 -20.39 1.30 -17.98
N VAL A 97 -20.67 0.00 -18.02
CA VAL A 97 -21.75 -0.60 -18.81
C VAL A 97 -22.58 -1.49 -17.90
N GLY A 98 -23.89 -1.28 -17.91
CA GLY A 98 -24.86 -2.07 -17.14
C GLY A 98 -25.93 -2.64 -18.05
N TYR A 99 -26.41 -3.84 -17.73
CA TYR A 99 -27.53 -4.48 -18.43
C TYR A 99 -28.47 -5.14 -17.42
N SER A 100 -29.79 -4.97 -17.61
CA SER A 100 -30.80 -5.67 -16.83
C SER A 100 -31.85 -6.29 -17.73
N VAL A 101 -32.34 -7.47 -17.38
CA VAL A 101 -33.51 -8.10 -18.00
C VAL A 101 -34.41 -8.69 -16.91
N GLU A 102 -35.69 -8.36 -16.97
CA GLU A 102 -36.72 -8.71 -15.99
C GLU A 102 -37.92 -9.34 -16.70
N TRP A 103 -38.37 -10.50 -16.23
CA TRP A 103 -39.55 -11.22 -16.72
C TRP A 103 -40.65 -11.16 -15.68
N LEU A 104 -41.78 -10.52 -16.00
CA LEU A 104 -42.79 -10.15 -15.03
C LEU A 104 -44.16 -10.76 -15.35
N ARG A 105 -44.90 -11.12 -14.30
CA ARG A 105 -46.27 -11.64 -14.36
C ARG A 105 -47.14 -10.86 -13.35
N PRO A 106 -48.16 -10.10 -13.79
CA PRO A 106 -48.87 -9.12 -12.95
C PRO A 106 -49.86 -9.71 -11.93
N GLY A 107 -50.12 -11.01 -11.99
CA GLY A 107 -51.13 -11.69 -11.16
C GLY A 107 -52.45 -11.93 -11.89
N LEU A 108 -53.36 -12.64 -11.23
CA LEU A 108 -54.60 -13.15 -11.84
C LEU A 108 -55.62 -12.05 -12.15
N ASP A 109 -55.68 -11.00 -11.34
CA ASP A 109 -56.75 -9.98 -11.38
C ASP A 109 -56.46 -8.83 -12.36
N ALA A 110 -55.33 -8.87 -13.08
CA ALA A 110 -54.77 -7.75 -13.85
C ALA A 110 -54.64 -8.05 -15.35
N GLY A 111 -55.52 -8.87 -15.91
CA GLY A 111 -55.47 -9.29 -17.32
C GLY A 111 -54.37 -10.32 -17.66
N GLY A 112 -53.50 -10.66 -16.70
CA GLY A 112 -52.57 -11.81 -16.77
C GLY A 112 -51.43 -11.72 -17.79
N GLU A 113 -51.29 -10.60 -18.49
CA GLU A 113 -50.35 -10.45 -19.60
C GLU A 113 -48.89 -10.33 -19.13
N ARG A 114 -47.99 -11.12 -19.73
CA ARG A 114 -46.59 -11.20 -19.32
C ARG A 114 -45.74 -10.27 -20.19
N TRP A 115 -44.91 -9.45 -19.57
CA TRP A 115 -43.93 -8.63 -20.27
C TRP A 115 -42.50 -8.95 -19.83
N ARG A 116 -41.54 -8.59 -20.70
CA ARG A 116 -40.11 -8.59 -20.40
C ARG A 116 -39.60 -7.15 -20.50
N ARG A 117 -39.14 -6.59 -19.40
CA ARG A 117 -38.44 -5.30 -19.37
C ARG A 117 -36.95 -5.53 -19.52
N SER A 118 -36.28 -4.69 -20.29
CA SER A 118 -34.83 -4.71 -20.46
C SER A 118 -34.28 -3.29 -20.35
N ARG A 119 -33.06 -3.15 -19.82
CA ARG A 119 -32.34 -1.87 -19.79
C ARG A 119 -30.89 -2.04 -20.18
N LEU A 120 -30.34 -1.06 -20.88
CA LEU A 120 -28.92 -0.90 -21.16
C LEU A 120 -28.46 0.45 -20.60
N GLY A 121 -27.53 0.43 -19.65
CA GLY A 121 -26.94 1.60 -19.02
C GLY A 121 -25.51 1.86 -19.48
N LEU A 122 -25.17 3.12 -19.68
CA LEU A 122 -23.81 3.61 -19.92
C LEU A 122 -23.50 4.71 -18.90
N THR A 123 -22.32 4.67 -18.30
CA THR A 123 -21.86 5.66 -17.32
C THR A 123 -20.49 6.22 -17.62
N LEU A 124 -20.25 7.46 -17.20
CA LEU A 124 -18.96 8.12 -17.18
C LEU A 124 -18.67 8.61 -15.75
N GLY A 125 -17.55 8.18 -15.15
CA GLY A 125 -17.22 8.54 -13.77
C GLY A 125 -15.77 8.21 -13.37
N ASP A 126 -15.40 8.57 -12.14
CA ASP A 126 -14.07 8.29 -11.57
C ASP A 126 -14.03 7.09 -10.61
N GLY A 127 -15.14 6.36 -10.47
CA GLY A 127 -15.26 5.20 -9.59
C GLY A 127 -15.47 5.53 -8.10
N ARG A 128 -15.41 6.80 -7.68
CA ARG A 128 -15.34 7.17 -6.26
C ARG A 128 -16.15 8.41 -5.85
N ALA A 129 -16.04 9.50 -6.60
CA ALA A 129 -16.53 10.82 -6.25
C ALA A 129 -17.59 11.36 -7.23
N LEU A 130 -17.53 11.00 -8.51
CA LEU A 130 -18.51 11.45 -9.51
C LEU A 130 -18.85 10.33 -10.48
N SER A 131 -20.14 10.16 -10.75
CA SER A 131 -20.65 9.37 -11.87
C SER A 131 -21.86 10.05 -12.51
N LEU A 132 -21.89 10.02 -13.84
CA LEU A 132 -23.02 10.38 -14.68
C LEU A 132 -23.48 9.12 -15.41
N GLY A 133 -24.78 8.91 -15.55
CA GLY A 133 -25.34 7.75 -16.22
C GLY A 133 -26.50 8.11 -17.14
N VAL A 134 -26.63 7.32 -18.20
CA VAL A 134 -27.82 7.23 -19.04
C VAL A 134 -28.20 5.76 -19.18
N ALA A 135 -29.49 5.45 -19.09
CA ALA A 135 -29.98 4.13 -19.45
C ALA A 135 -31.16 4.22 -20.40
N TRP A 136 -31.25 3.23 -21.29
CA TRP A 136 -32.38 3.05 -22.18
C TRP A 136 -33.18 1.83 -21.72
N THR A 137 -34.45 2.04 -21.37
CA THR A 137 -35.43 1.00 -21.04
C THR A 137 -36.24 0.64 -22.30
N TRP A 138 -36.44 -0.65 -22.56
CA TRP A 138 -37.45 -1.14 -23.52
C TRP A 138 -38.26 -2.30 -22.92
N ILE A 139 -39.50 -2.46 -23.37
CA ILE A 139 -40.42 -3.50 -22.89
C ILE A 139 -40.92 -4.31 -24.08
N ALA A 140 -40.82 -5.62 -23.99
CA ALA A 140 -41.44 -6.56 -24.94
C ALA A 140 -42.69 -7.17 -24.30
N SER A 141 -43.83 -7.10 -24.97
CA SER A 141 -45.13 -7.54 -24.48
C SER A 141 -45.97 -8.11 -25.64
N ARG A 142 -47.09 -8.75 -25.33
CA ARG A 142 -48.15 -9.00 -26.33
C ARG A 142 -49.18 -7.87 -26.39
N ASN A 143 -49.00 -6.86 -25.54
CA ASN A 143 -49.83 -5.69 -25.43
C ASN A 143 -49.11 -4.46 -26.02
N ASP A 144 -49.56 -3.97 -27.17
CA ASP A 144 -48.99 -2.81 -27.84
C ASP A 144 -49.03 -1.54 -26.96
N ALA A 145 -49.96 -1.46 -26.00
CA ALA A 145 -50.02 -0.35 -25.05
C ALA A 145 -48.88 -0.38 -24.02
N ILE A 146 -48.37 -1.58 -23.68
CA ILE A 146 -47.29 -1.80 -22.70
C ILE A 146 -45.91 -1.70 -23.35
N GLU A 147 -45.75 -2.11 -24.62
CA GLU A 147 -44.45 -1.99 -25.32
C GLU A 147 -43.97 -0.53 -25.43
N GLN A 148 -44.91 0.42 -25.50
CA GLN A 148 -44.65 1.86 -25.54
C GLN A 148 -44.04 2.42 -24.24
N ALA A 149 -44.02 1.67 -23.13
CA ALA A 149 -43.51 2.14 -21.83
C ALA A 149 -41.98 2.02 -21.70
N GLY A 150 -41.27 1.83 -22.81
CA GLY A 150 -39.83 2.07 -22.90
C GLY A 150 -39.51 3.57 -22.91
N GLY A 151 -38.31 3.95 -22.46
CA GLY A 151 -37.92 5.35 -22.28
C GLY A 151 -36.47 5.50 -21.85
N TRP A 152 -36.08 6.73 -21.56
CA TRP A 152 -34.73 7.11 -21.12
C TRP A 152 -34.70 7.44 -19.63
N ASP A 153 -33.65 6.96 -18.98
CA ASP A 153 -33.32 7.23 -17.59
C ASP A 153 -31.99 8.01 -17.56
N LEU A 154 -31.90 9.12 -16.81
CA LEU A 154 -30.65 9.86 -16.56
C LEU A 154 -30.29 9.80 -15.07
N GLY A 155 -29.00 9.78 -14.78
CA GLY A 155 -28.47 9.62 -13.42
C GLY A 155 -27.24 10.50 -13.15
N LEU A 156 -27.15 10.99 -11.93
CA LEU A 156 -26.01 11.68 -11.35
C LEU A 156 -25.78 11.16 -9.93
N THR A 157 -24.52 11.02 -9.54
CA THR A 157 -24.13 10.83 -8.15
C THR A 157 -22.84 11.59 -7.86
N LEU A 158 -22.85 12.39 -6.80
CA LEU A 158 -21.71 13.16 -6.30
C LEU A 158 -21.41 12.76 -4.85
N ARG A 159 -20.19 12.28 -4.60
CA ARG A 159 -19.70 11.85 -3.28
C ARG A 159 -18.52 12.74 -2.89
N PRO A 160 -18.76 13.95 -2.35
CA PRO A 160 -17.69 14.92 -2.08
C PRO A 160 -16.79 14.50 -0.91
N THR A 161 -17.28 13.63 -0.03
CA THR A 161 -16.53 13.03 1.08
C THR A 161 -16.91 11.56 1.21
N ARG A 162 -16.22 10.81 2.08
CA ARG A 162 -16.60 9.41 2.36
C ARG A 162 -17.88 9.24 3.17
N TRP A 163 -18.37 10.30 3.81
CA TRP A 163 -19.55 10.26 4.68
C TRP A 163 -20.78 10.92 4.06
N LEU A 164 -20.68 11.42 2.83
CA LEU A 164 -21.78 12.10 2.14
C LEU A 164 -21.84 11.63 0.68
N SER A 165 -23.00 11.16 0.27
CA SER A 165 -23.38 10.91 -1.12
C SER A 165 -24.63 11.70 -1.46
N ILE A 166 -24.66 12.27 -2.65
CA ILE A 166 -25.78 13.03 -3.21
C ILE A 166 -26.14 12.35 -4.52
N GLY A 167 -27.40 11.98 -4.69
CA GLY A 167 -27.91 11.31 -5.89
C GLY A 167 -29.01 12.14 -6.53
N ALA A 168 -29.07 12.11 -7.86
CA ALA A 168 -30.21 12.58 -8.61
C ALA A 168 -30.48 11.60 -9.76
N ALA A 169 -31.72 11.18 -9.92
CA ALA A 169 -32.15 10.39 -11.07
C ALA A 169 -33.40 11.00 -11.71
N MET A 170 -33.49 10.92 -13.04
CA MET A 170 -34.68 11.22 -13.82
C MET A 170 -35.07 9.95 -14.57
N LEU A 171 -36.23 9.36 -14.29
CA LEU A 171 -36.60 8.04 -14.78
C LEU A 171 -37.85 8.09 -15.67
N GLY A 172 -37.88 7.26 -16.72
CA GLY A 172 -39.06 7.10 -17.59
C GLY A 172 -39.30 8.24 -18.58
N ARG A 173 -38.29 9.03 -18.94
CA ARG A 173 -38.43 10.10 -19.94
C ARG A 173 -38.83 9.49 -21.30
N ASP A 174 -39.84 10.07 -21.95
CA ASP A 174 -40.47 9.56 -23.19
C ASP A 174 -41.25 8.25 -23.05
N ALA A 175 -41.40 7.68 -21.84
CA ALA A 175 -42.26 6.51 -21.64
C ALA A 175 -43.73 6.82 -21.90
N ARG A 176 -44.43 5.90 -22.57
CA ARG A 176 -45.85 6.02 -22.92
C ARG A 176 -46.64 4.77 -22.56
N LEU A 177 -47.90 4.94 -22.19
CA LEU A 177 -48.81 3.83 -21.90
C LEU A 177 -50.11 4.05 -22.66
N GLY A 178 -50.41 3.17 -23.61
CA GLY A 178 -51.62 3.29 -24.45
C GLY A 178 -51.70 4.59 -25.25
N GLY A 179 -50.55 5.14 -25.68
CA GLY A 179 -50.46 6.41 -26.41
C GLY A 179 -50.42 7.68 -25.56
N ALA A 180 -50.72 7.60 -24.25
CA ALA A 180 -50.54 8.71 -23.32
C ALA A 180 -49.10 8.76 -22.80
N ASP A 181 -48.56 9.96 -22.57
CA ASP A 181 -47.27 10.16 -21.90
C ASP A 181 -47.38 9.77 -20.41
N VAL A 182 -46.43 8.96 -19.93
CA VAL A 182 -46.29 8.62 -18.51
C VAL A 182 -45.50 9.73 -17.81
N PRO A 183 -45.85 10.12 -16.56
CA PRO A 183 -45.03 11.04 -15.77
C PRO A 183 -43.60 10.54 -15.58
N VAL A 184 -42.66 11.42 -15.91
CA VAL A 184 -41.24 11.32 -15.58
C VAL A 184 -41.08 11.42 -14.07
N ARG A 185 -40.19 10.61 -13.51
CA ARG A 185 -39.87 10.63 -12.08
C ARG A 185 -38.55 11.31 -11.81
N TYR A 186 -38.47 11.94 -10.65
CA TYR A 186 -37.30 12.65 -10.16
C TYR A 186 -37.01 12.20 -8.73
N ASP A 187 -35.92 11.47 -8.57
CA ASP A 187 -35.47 10.96 -7.28
C ASP A 187 -34.25 11.80 -6.84
N LEU A 188 -34.40 12.60 -5.78
CA LEU A 188 -33.34 13.47 -5.26
C LEU A 188 -32.88 12.98 -3.88
N GLY A 189 -31.76 12.27 -3.86
CA GLY A 189 -31.24 11.56 -2.70
C GLY A 189 -30.09 12.26 -1.97
N LEU A 190 -30.08 12.13 -0.65
CA LEU A 190 -28.93 12.37 0.23
C LEU A 190 -28.65 11.11 1.04
N ALA A 191 -27.39 10.75 1.24
CA ALA A 191 -27.02 9.61 2.07
C ALA A 191 -25.73 9.84 2.85
N THR A 192 -25.62 9.21 4.02
CA THR A 192 -24.48 9.28 4.92
C THR A 192 -24.04 7.90 5.42
N ARG A 193 -22.74 7.75 5.69
CA ARG A 193 -22.14 6.55 6.28
C ARG A 193 -21.53 6.86 7.63
N LEU A 194 -21.95 6.10 8.63
CA LEU A 194 -21.59 6.23 10.04
C LEU A 194 -20.92 4.94 10.55
N TRP A 195 -20.22 5.05 11.68
CA TRP A 195 -19.58 3.92 12.40
C TRP A 195 -18.71 3.02 11.50
N HIS A 196 -17.77 3.63 10.78
CA HIS A 196 -16.84 2.94 9.86
C HIS A 196 -17.56 2.13 8.76
N ASP A 197 -18.49 2.83 8.10
CA ASP A 197 -19.28 2.34 6.97
C ASP A 197 -20.23 1.17 7.32
N ARG A 198 -20.48 0.95 8.62
CA ARG A 198 -21.38 -0.11 9.13
C ARG A 198 -22.84 0.31 9.23
N LEU A 199 -23.13 1.62 9.28
CA LEU A 199 -24.48 2.16 9.15
C LEU A 199 -24.51 3.10 7.95
N THR A 200 -25.34 2.79 6.96
CA THR A 200 -25.72 3.74 5.89
C THR A 200 -27.12 4.25 6.19
N LEU A 201 -27.32 5.57 6.16
CA LEU A 201 -28.63 6.22 6.19
C LEU A 201 -28.83 6.98 4.87
N SER A 202 -30.06 7.02 4.36
CA SER A 202 -30.44 7.86 3.22
C SER A 202 -31.77 8.54 3.44
N ALA A 203 -31.99 9.63 2.71
CA ALA A 203 -33.28 10.26 2.53
C ALA A 203 -33.41 10.71 1.07
N ASP A 204 -34.52 10.37 0.42
CA ASP A 204 -34.76 10.69 -0.98
C ASP A 204 -36.10 11.41 -1.12
N LEU A 205 -36.10 12.58 -1.75
CA LEU A 205 -37.32 13.27 -2.18
C LEU A 205 -37.76 12.65 -3.50
N LEU A 206 -38.94 12.05 -3.51
CA LEU A 206 -39.55 11.47 -4.71
C LEU A 206 -40.56 12.46 -5.28
N ALA A 207 -40.46 12.67 -6.58
CA ALA A 207 -41.30 13.61 -7.31
C ALA A 207 -41.59 13.11 -8.73
N ASN A 208 -42.62 13.68 -9.33
CA ASN A 208 -43.01 13.39 -10.71
C ASN A 208 -43.52 14.66 -11.42
N ASP A 209 -43.76 14.57 -12.72
CA ASP A 209 -44.36 15.64 -13.54
C ASP A 209 -45.74 15.24 -14.09
N GLU A 210 -46.78 15.17 -13.24
CA GLU A 210 -48.16 14.74 -13.59
C GLU A 210 -48.73 15.26 -14.92
N ALA A 211 -48.27 16.41 -15.43
CA ALA A 211 -48.59 16.94 -16.76
C ALA A 211 -47.38 17.50 -17.53
N ARG A 212 -46.14 17.02 -17.28
CA ARG A 212 -44.84 17.51 -17.80
C ARG A 212 -44.46 18.98 -17.54
N ASP A 213 -45.41 19.80 -17.10
CA ASP A 213 -45.24 21.24 -16.87
C ASP A 213 -45.19 21.61 -15.38
N ALA A 214 -45.35 20.66 -14.46
CA ALA A 214 -45.43 20.90 -13.02
C ALA A 214 -44.72 19.80 -12.20
N PHE A 215 -43.55 20.12 -11.66
CA PHE A 215 -42.85 19.26 -10.68
C PHE A 215 -43.64 19.17 -9.37
N ARG A 216 -44.01 17.96 -8.95
CA ARG A 216 -44.72 17.69 -7.70
C ARG A 216 -44.01 16.60 -6.91
N SER A 217 -43.61 16.92 -5.68
CA SER A 217 -43.11 15.92 -4.72
C SER A 217 -44.27 15.09 -4.20
N ASP A 218 -44.19 13.77 -4.32
CA ASP A 218 -45.26 12.86 -3.87
C ASP A 218 -44.93 12.21 -2.52
N HIS A 219 -43.68 11.82 -2.29
CA HIS A 219 -43.23 11.13 -1.07
C HIS A 219 -41.84 11.57 -0.60
N LEU A 220 -41.59 11.37 0.69
CA LEU A 220 -40.25 11.37 1.28
C LEU A 220 -39.87 9.94 1.64
N ALA A 221 -38.75 9.45 1.12
CA ALA A 221 -38.17 8.16 1.43
C ALA A 221 -37.00 8.26 2.42
N PHE A 222 -36.75 7.21 3.22
CA PHE A 222 -35.66 7.15 4.20
C PHE A 222 -35.03 5.75 4.28
N GLY A 223 -33.80 5.56 3.79
CA GLY A 223 -33.07 4.29 3.90
C GLY A 223 -32.25 4.15 5.19
N ALA A 224 -32.10 2.92 5.67
CA ALA A 224 -31.18 2.53 6.74
C ALA A 224 -30.65 1.11 6.51
N ALA A 225 -29.34 0.93 6.34
CA ALA A 225 -28.72 -0.40 6.33
C ALA A 225 -27.63 -0.50 7.40
N ALA A 226 -27.73 -1.53 8.25
CA ALA A 226 -26.83 -1.79 9.36
C ALA A 226 -26.14 -3.15 9.22
N GLU A 227 -24.80 -3.16 9.26
CA GLU A 227 -23.99 -4.37 9.31
C GLU A 227 -23.97 -4.92 10.75
N LEU A 228 -24.92 -5.82 11.05
CA LEU A 228 -25.09 -6.46 12.37
C LEU A 228 -23.86 -7.31 12.74
N TRP A 229 -23.33 -8.05 11.78
CA TRP A 229 -22.09 -8.84 11.90
C TRP A 229 -21.31 -8.76 10.60
N ARG A 230 -20.01 -9.11 10.59
CA ARG A 230 -19.19 -8.94 9.38
C ARG A 230 -19.78 -9.73 8.21
N GLY A 231 -20.17 -9.06 7.13
CA GLY A 231 -20.88 -9.68 6.01
C GLY A 231 -22.34 -10.07 6.25
N VAL A 232 -22.97 -9.65 7.35
CA VAL A 232 -24.42 -9.79 7.60
C VAL A 232 -25.02 -8.40 7.81
N ALA A 233 -25.83 -7.95 6.85
CA ALA A 233 -26.45 -6.63 6.87
C ALA A 233 -27.99 -6.74 6.89
N LEU A 234 -28.62 -5.92 7.73
CA LEU A 234 -30.06 -5.69 7.75
C LEU A 234 -30.35 -4.35 7.04
N GLY A 235 -31.20 -4.37 6.02
CA GLY A 235 -31.72 -3.18 5.36
C GLY A 235 -33.17 -2.91 5.78
N LEU A 236 -33.47 -1.63 5.96
CA LEU A 236 -34.79 -1.03 6.12
C LEU A 236 -34.82 0.21 5.23
N GLN A 237 -35.99 0.60 4.74
CA GLN A 237 -36.18 1.79 3.89
C GLN A 237 -37.59 2.34 4.19
N VAL A 238 -37.97 3.63 4.11
CA VAL A 238 -39.28 4.21 4.56
C VAL A 238 -39.80 5.37 3.67
N GLN A 239 -40.79 5.18 2.78
CA GLN A 239 -41.58 6.32 2.22
C GLN A 239 -42.69 6.74 3.20
N LEU A 240 -42.93 8.03 3.26
CA LEU A 240 -44.13 8.62 3.82
C LEU A 240 -44.71 9.57 2.74
N PRO A 241 -46.03 9.60 2.51
CA PRO A 241 -46.64 10.56 1.60
C PRO A 241 -46.49 11.99 2.13
N VAL A 242 -46.29 12.95 1.24
CA VAL A 242 -46.29 14.38 1.60
C VAL A 242 -47.74 14.82 1.81
N ARG A 243 -48.09 15.34 3.00
CA ARG A 243 -49.46 15.77 3.32
C ARG A 243 -49.89 16.98 2.49
N ASP A 244 -51.21 17.10 2.33
CA ASP A 244 -51.95 18.21 1.71
C ASP A 244 -51.90 18.31 0.17
N LEU A 245 -51.62 17.20 -0.54
CA LEU A 245 -51.81 17.08 -1.99
C LEU A 245 -53.19 16.50 -2.35
N PRO A 246 -53.87 16.98 -3.43
CA PRO A 246 -55.18 16.43 -3.83
C PRO A 246 -55.03 15.13 -4.62
N GLY A 247 -55.18 14.00 -3.95
CA GLY A 247 -55.07 12.65 -4.50
C GLY A 247 -54.90 11.65 -3.35
N ASP A 248 -55.22 10.37 -3.56
CA ASP A 248 -55.24 9.36 -2.49
C ASP A 248 -53.94 9.38 -1.64
N ALA A 249 -54.09 9.64 -0.34
CA ALA A 249 -53.01 9.52 0.63
C ALA A 249 -52.72 8.03 0.87
N GLY A 250 -51.92 7.44 -0.02
CA GLY A 250 -51.65 6.01 -0.06
C GLY A 250 -51.08 5.45 1.24
N ASP A 251 -51.36 4.16 1.48
CA ASP A 251 -50.91 3.44 2.67
C ASP A 251 -49.37 3.51 2.84
N PRO A 252 -48.86 3.66 4.08
CA PRO A 252 -47.52 3.20 4.40
C PRO A 252 -47.51 1.67 4.34
N LEU A 253 -46.41 1.09 3.89
CA LEU A 253 -46.37 -0.06 2.98
C LEU A 253 -45.26 -1.04 3.53
N GLY A 254 -44.09 -1.33 2.95
CA GLY A 254 -43.02 -2.10 3.64
C GLY A 254 -41.86 -2.66 2.78
N LEU A 255 -40.59 -2.61 3.26
CA LEU A 255 -39.42 -3.36 2.78
C LEU A 255 -38.36 -3.52 3.89
N VAL A 256 -38.10 -4.77 4.25
CA VAL A 256 -36.99 -5.19 5.13
C VAL A 256 -36.16 -6.21 4.37
N SER A 257 -34.83 -6.08 4.38
CA SER A 257 -33.91 -7.02 3.73
C SER A 257 -32.84 -7.56 4.68
N LEU A 258 -32.45 -8.80 4.48
CA LEU A 258 -31.33 -9.46 5.15
C LEU A 258 -30.36 -9.98 4.09
N THR A 259 -29.13 -9.46 4.10
CA THR A 259 -28.06 -9.83 3.18
C THR A 259 -26.95 -10.55 3.90
N TRP A 260 -26.49 -11.68 3.36
CA TRP A 260 -25.27 -12.37 3.76
C TRP A 260 -24.24 -12.37 2.63
N ASN A 261 -22.97 -12.10 2.96
CA ASN A 261 -21.85 -12.00 2.04
C ASN A 261 -20.73 -13.00 2.37
N ALA A 262 -20.31 -13.75 1.36
CA ALA A 262 -18.96 -14.28 1.22
C ALA A 262 -18.07 -13.25 0.47
N PRO A 263 -16.75 -13.48 0.31
CA PRO A 263 -15.87 -12.54 -0.38
C PRO A 263 -16.36 -12.10 -1.78
N HIS A 264 -16.76 -13.03 -2.64
CA HIS A 264 -17.13 -12.75 -4.05
C HIS A 264 -18.57 -13.11 -4.39
N SER A 265 -19.40 -13.39 -3.38
CA SER A 265 -20.78 -13.78 -3.58
C SER A 265 -21.64 -13.41 -2.37
N GLY A 266 -22.94 -13.39 -2.55
CA GLY A 266 -23.87 -13.13 -1.47
C GLY A 266 -25.29 -13.55 -1.80
N VAL A 267 -26.12 -13.56 -0.77
CA VAL A 267 -27.54 -13.90 -0.86
C VAL A 267 -28.31 -12.84 -0.09
N THR A 268 -29.39 -12.33 -0.70
CA THR A 268 -30.27 -11.34 -0.09
C THR A 268 -31.70 -11.86 -0.10
N PHE A 269 -32.37 -11.78 1.04
CA PHE A 269 -33.80 -11.98 1.16
C PHE A 269 -34.45 -10.67 1.56
N ALA A 270 -35.57 -10.31 0.96
CA ALA A 270 -36.37 -9.16 1.35
C ALA A 270 -37.85 -9.54 1.48
N GLY A 271 -38.54 -8.93 2.44
CA GLY A 271 -39.99 -8.95 2.56
C GLY A 271 -40.52 -7.54 2.30
N ALA A 272 -41.57 -7.42 1.49
CA ALA A 272 -42.20 -6.16 1.14
C ALA A 272 -43.70 -6.15 1.49
N GLY A 273 -44.27 -5.01 1.87
CA GLY A 273 -45.66 -4.87 2.35
C GLY A 273 -46.42 -3.72 1.69
N VAL A 274 -47.74 -3.81 1.56
CA VAL A 274 -48.63 -2.76 1.02
C VAL A 274 -50.04 -2.94 1.60
N GLY A 275 -50.55 -2.01 2.42
CA GLY A 275 -51.97 -2.03 2.83
C GLY A 275 -52.48 -3.40 3.31
N GLY A 276 -51.69 -4.11 4.14
CA GLY A 276 -52.00 -5.46 4.64
C GLY A 276 -51.68 -6.64 3.69
N ARG A 277 -51.17 -6.38 2.48
CA ARG A 277 -50.66 -7.38 1.53
C ARG A 277 -49.13 -7.48 1.65
N GLY A 278 -48.55 -8.64 1.36
CA GLY A 278 -47.11 -8.86 1.51
C GLY A 278 -46.51 -9.77 0.44
N GLY A 279 -45.37 -9.37 -0.10
CA GLY A 279 -44.55 -10.17 -1.01
C GLY A 279 -43.16 -10.43 -0.44
N TRP A 280 -42.41 -11.31 -1.10
CA TRP A 280 -41.03 -11.59 -0.77
C TRP A 280 -40.18 -11.64 -2.03
N LEU A 281 -38.88 -11.37 -1.85
CA LEU A 281 -37.86 -11.44 -2.86
C LEU A 281 -36.65 -12.19 -2.32
N GLY A 282 -36.07 -13.06 -3.13
CA GLY A 282 -34.83 -13.76 -2.84
C GLY A 282 -33.87 -13.60 -4.00
N GLY A 283 -32.61 -13.31 -3.72
CA GLY A 283 -31.60 -13.12 -4.76
C GLY A 283 -30.22 -13.57 -4.36
N ALA A 284 -29.39 -13.77 -5.39
CA ALA A 284 -28.00 -14.18 -5.27
C ALA A 284 -27.12 -13.28 -6.13
N ARG A 285 -25.88 -13.05 -5.69
CA ARG A 285 -24.90 -12.25 -6.42
C ARG A 285 -23.54 -12.93 -6.54
N LEU A 286 -22.82 -12.57 -7.59
CA LEU A 286 -21.41 -12.86 -7.83
C LEU A 286 -20.71 -11.54 -8.19
N SER A 287 -19.46 -11.35 -7.76
CA SER A 287 -18.66 -10.19 -8.19
C SER A 287 -17.17 -10.43 -8.07
N GLU A 288 -16.40 -9.79 -8.95
CA GLU A 288 -14.94 -9.71 -8.83
C GLU A 288 -14.51 -8.90 -7.61
N GLU A 289 -15.31 -7.94 -7.15
CA GLU A 289 -15.01 -7.14 -5.97
C GLU A 289 -15.17 -7.94 -4.66
N ARG A 290 -14.21 -7.81 -3.74
CA ARG A 290 -14.28 -8.44 -2.41
C ARG A 290 -15.23 -7.69 -1.49
N TYR A 291 -16.36 -8.30 -1.17
CA TYR A 291 -17.25 -7.84 -0.10
C TYR A 291 -16.67 -8.14 1.28
N ARG A 292 -16.94 -7.21 2.21
CA ARG A 292 -16.81 -7.49 3.64
C ARG A 292 -17.68 -8.70 3.99
N SER A 293 -17.05 -9.70 4.58
CA SER A 293 -17.58 -11.06 4.70
C SER A 293 -17.20 -11.69 6.05
N GLY A 294 -18.01 -12.67 6.49
CA GLY A 294 -17.86 -13.32 7.79
C GLY A 294 -18.01 -14.84 7.66
N GLY A 295 -16.91 -15.55 7.95
CA GLY A 295 -16.82 -17.00 7.92
C GLY A 295 -15.91 -17.54 9.03
N PRO A 296 -15.84 -18.86 9.22
CA PRO A 296 -14.94 -19.46 10.19
C PRO A 296 -13.49 -19.30 9.73
N ALA A 297 -12.61 -18.82 10.63
CA ALA A 297 -11.19 -18.60 10.36
C ALA A 297 -10.41 -19.92 10.23
N VAL A 298 -10.57 -20.60 9.09
CA VAL A 298 -10.02 -21.94 8.80
C VAL A 298 -8.94 -21.93 7.72
N VAL A 299 -8.62 -20.79 7.12
CA VAL A 299 -7.60 -20.70 6.07
C VAL A 299 -6.24 -20.45 6.71
N MET A 300 -5.22 -21.20 6.27
CA MET A 300 -3.81 -20.95 6.55
C MET A 300 -3.11 -20.67 5.21
N PRO A 301 -3.06 -19.41 4.75
CA PRO A 301 -2.35 -19.07 3.53
C PRO A 301 -0.84 -19.06 3.78
N THR A 302 -0.09 -19.30 2.72
CA THR A 302 1.38 -19.33 2.76
C THR A 302 1.97 -17.99 2.30
N VAL A 303 3.01 -17.51 2.97
CA VAL A 303 3.88 -16.41 2.56
C VAL A 303 5.31 -16.95 2.47
N ASP A 304 5.92 -16.81 1.31
CA ASP A 304 7.25 -17.34 0.99
C ASP A 304 8.22 -16.15 0.91
N VAL A 305 9.00 -15.93 1.97
CA VAL A 305 9.70 -14.64 2.18
C VAL A 305 10.73 -14.39 1.08
N ASP A 306 11.58 -15.36 0.74
CA ASP A 306 12.56 -15.20 -0.34
C ASP A 306 11.86 -14.95 -1.69
N ARG A 307 10.86 -15.78 -2.03
CA ARG A 307 10.15 -15.67 -3.31
C ARG A 307 9.37 -14.36 -3.47
N GLU A 308 8.86 -13.79 -2.38
CA GLU A 308 8.20 -12.47 -2.40
C GLU A 308 9.20 -11.32 -2.47
N LEU A 309 10.44 -11.49 -2.00
CA LEU A 309 11.53 -10.50 -2.11
C LEU A 309 12.18 -10.46 -3.51
N GLN A 310 12.14 -11.56 -4.25
CA GLN A 310 12.72 -11.65 -5.60
C GLN A 310 11.87 -10.95 -6.68
N ARG A 311 12.45 -10.00 -7.42
CA ARG A 311 11.82 -9.42 -8.62
C ARG A 311 11.73 -10.46 -9.74
N ARG A 312 10.50 -10.75 -10.19
CA ARG A 312 10.24 -11.72 -11.27
C ARG A 312 10.59 -11.13 -12.65
N ARG A 313 11.75 -11.49 -13.17
CA ARG A 313 12.13 -11.20 -14.56
C ARG A 313 11.62 -12.31 -15.48
N VAL A 314 10.99 -11.93 -16.58
CA VAL A 314 10.67 -12.83 -17.71
C VAL A 314 11.39 -12.28 -18.93
N LEU A 315 12.43 -13.00 -19.38
CA LEU A 315 13.39 -12.49 -20.36
C LEU A 315 13.98 -11.14 -19.89
N VAL A 316 13.89 -10.09 -20.71
CA VAL A 316 14.32 -8.71 -20.41
C VAL A 316 13.22 -7.85 -19.77
N PHE A 317 12.03 -8.40 -19.58
CA PHE A 317 10.89 -7.70 -18.98
C PHE A 317 10.85 -7.93 -17.48
N ASP A 318 10.70 -6.84 -16.73
CA ASP A 318 10.40 -6.90 -15.30
C ASP A 318 8.88 -7.08 -15.16
N VAL A 319 8.47 -8.22 -14.59
CA VAL A 319 7.07 -8.66 -14.42
C VAL A 319 6.76 -8.88 -12.93
N GLY A 320 7.65 -8.41 -12.04
CA GLY A 320 7.43 -8.36 -10.59
C GLY A 320 7.07 -6.96 -10.10
N ASP A 321 6.69 -6.88 -8.83
CA ASP A 321 6.54 -5.60 -8.14
C ASP A 321 7.90 -4.88 -8.06
N ARG A 322 7.92 -3.57 -8.32
CA ARG A 322 9.14 -2.76 -8.19
C ARG A 322 9.59 -2.57 -6.73
N ASP A 323 8.67 -2.74 -5.77
CA ASP A 323 8.97 -2.76 -4.33
C ASP A 323 8.45 -4.06 -3.70
N PRO A 324 9.18 -5.19 -3.91
CA PRO A 324 8.77 -6.48 -3.36
C PRO A 324 8.70 -6.48 -1.82
N TYR A 325 9.55 -5.68 -1.17
CA TYR A 325 9.59 -5.54 0.29
C TYR A 325 8.33 -4.84 0.83
N ALA A 326 7.97 -3.68 0.28
CA ALA A 326 6.75 -2.98 0.71
C ALA A 326 5.47 -3.77 0.38
N THR A 327 5.46 -4.55 -0.70
CA THR A 327 4.39 -5.53 -0.95
C THR A 327 4.34 -6.57 0.16
N LEU A 328 5.45 -7.24 0.48
CA LEU A 328 5.51 -8.25 1.55
C LEU A 328 5.00 -7.70 2.90
N VAL A 329 5.46 -6.51 3.31
CA VAL A 329 4.98 -5.81 4.52
C VAL A 329 3.46 -5.64 4.47
N THR A 330 2.93 -5.05 3.40
CA THR A 330 1.48 -4.82 3.22
C THR A 330 0.68 -6.13 3.30
N ARG A 331 1.23 -7.24 2.78
CA ARG A 331 0.59 -8.57 2.85
C ARG A 331 0.59 -9.16 4.25
N LEU A 332 1.67 -9.03 5.02
CA LEU A 332 1.73 -9.48 6.41
C LEU A 332 0.77 -8.69 7.30
N GLU A 333 0.67 -7.37 7.11
CA GLU A 333 -0.31 -6.54 7.80
C GLU A 333 -1.76 -6.92 7.47
N ALA A 334 -2.07 -7.12 6.19
CA ALA A 334 -3.41 -7.56 5.81
C ALA A 334 -3.72 -8.96 6.37
N ALA A 335 -2.75 -9.89 6.37
CA ALA A 335 -2.92 -11.21 6.97
C ALA A 335 -3.16 -11.17 8.49
N ARG A 336 -2.64 -10.17 9.21
CA ARG A 336 -2.93 -9.92 10.63
C ARG A 336 -4.42 -9.64 10.87
N ASP A 337 -5.03 -8.83 10.01
CA ASP A 337 -6.36 -8.23 10.22
C ASP A 337 -7.49 -8.91 9.42
N ASP A 338 -7.14 -9.76 8.45
CA ASP A 338 -8.08 -10.59 7.70
C ASP A 338 -8.76 -11.63 8.61
N PRO A 339 -10.10 -11.69 8.69
CA PRO A 339 -10.83 -12.57 9.60
C PRO A 339 -10.89 -14.02 9.10
N GLU A 340 -10.64 -14.27 7.82
CA GLU A 340 -10.71 -15.61 7.21
C GLU A 340 -9.41 -16.39 7.45
N VAL A 341 -8.31 -15.67 7.66
CA VAL A 341 -6.97 -16.19 7.98
C VAL A 341 -6.91 -16.64 9.45
N GLY A 342 -6.98 -17.96 9.66
CA GLY A 342 -6.90 -18.62 10.97
C GLY A 342 -5.48 -18.87 11.47
N ALA A 343 -4.50 -18.96 10.58
CA ALA A 343 -3.08 -19.00 10.90
C ALA A 343 -2.28 -18.49 9.69
N LEU A 344 -0.99 -18.24 9.84
CA LEU A 344 -0.11 -17.86 8.73
C LEU A 344 1.05 -18.86 8.64
N LEU A 345 1.25 -19.50 7.49
CA LEU A 345 2.45 -20.29 7.21
C LEU A 345 3.48 -19.38 6.52
N VAL A 346 4.67 -19.27 7.09
CA VAL A 346 5.76 -18.42 6.61
C VAL A 346 6.94 -19.30 6.24
N ARG A 347 7.20 -19.46 4.95
CA ARG A 347 8.38 -20.17 4.43
C ARG A 347 9.55 -19.20 4.38
N ILE A 348 10.68 -19.59 4.94
CA ILE A 348 11.88 -18.78 5.08
C ILE A 348 13.03 -19.55 4.42
N GLY A 349 13.35 -19.14 3.20
CA GLY A 349 14.61 -19.45 2.51
C GLY A 349 15.68 -18.39 2.81
N GLY A 350 16.70 -18.29 1.96
CA GLY A 350 17.79 -17.32 2.14
C GLY A 350 17.33 -15.86 2.00
N LEU A 351 17.80 -14.97 2.88
CA LEU A 351 17.41 -13.57 2.90
C LEU A 351 18.51 -12.65 2.34
N SER A 352 18.11 -11.77 1.41
CA SER A 352 18.90 -10.66 0.88
C SER A 352 18.76 -9.35 1.69
N LEU A 353 18.30 -9.44 2.94
CA LEU A 353 18.00 -8.30 3.80
C LEU A 353 19.08 -8.05 4.87
N GLY A 354 19.29 -6.78 5.22
CA GLY A 354 20.08 -6.40 6.40
C GLY A 354 19.30 -6.56 7.70
N GLY A 355 19.95 -6.23 8.82
CA GLY A 355 19.39 -6.45 10.15
C GLY A 355 18.13 -5.62 10.45
N GLY A 356 18.03 -4.40 9.89
CA GLY A 356 16.87 -3.52 10.10
C GLY A 356 15.60 -4.12 9.51
N ARG A 357 15.62 -4.46 8.22
CA ARG A 357 14.49 -5.08 7.53
C ARG A 357 14.17 -6.50 8.01
N VAL A 358 15.14 -7.24 8.57
CA VAL A 358 14.87 -8.49 9.29
C VAL A 358 14.10 -8.24 10.58
N GLU A 359 14.47 -7.22 11.38
CA GLU A 359 13.70 -6.86 12.59
C GLU A 359 12.31 -6.28 12.27
N GLU A 360 12.17 -5.50 11.19
CA GLU A 360 10.88 -5.02 10.68
C GLU A 360 9.94 -6.21 10.36
N LEU A 361 10.44 -7.22 9.64
CA LEU A 361 9.67 -8.46 9.40
C LEU A 361 9.41 -9.25 10.69
N ARG A 362 10.35 -9.33 11.63
CA ARG A 362 10.14 -9.97 12.95
C ARG A 362 9.04 -9.30 13.75
N ALA A 363 9.01 -7.96 13.77
CA ALA A 363 7.98 -7.17 14.45
C ALA A 363 6.60 -7.42 13.82
N LEU A 364 6.52 -7.47 12.48
CA LEU A 364 5.30 -7.81 11.75
C LEU A 364 4.82 -9.25 12.05
N LEU A 365 5.72 -10.24 12.02
CA LEU A 365 5.37 -11.62 12.38
C LEU A 365 4.93 -11.74 13.85
N ALA A 366 5.56 -11.01 14.77
CA ALA A 366 5.13 -10.95 16.17
C ALA A 366 3.75 -10.29 16.34
N ALA A 367 3.43 -9.26 15.54
CA ALA A 367 2.12 -8.61 15.52
C ALA A 367 1.02 -9.50 14.91
N VAL A 368 1.35 -10.34 13.92
CA VAL A 368 0.45 -11.43 13.45
C VAL A 368 0.27 -12.47 14.56
N ARG A 369 1.38 -12.95 15.16
CA ARG A 369 1.41 -13.95 16.25
C ARG A 369 0.52 -13.55 17.43
N ALA A 370 0.51 -12.27 17.78
CA ALA A 370 -0.32 -11.72 18.86
C ALA A 370 -1.84 -11.86 18.63
N ARG A 371 -2.28 -12.11 17.38
CA ARG A 371 -3.70 -12.32 17.03
C ARG A 371 -4.02 -13.72 16.52
N LYS A 372 -3.07 -14.40 15.85
CA LYS A 372 -3.27 -15.71 15.23
C LYS A 372 -1.94 -16.48 15.12
N PRO A 373 -1.94 -17.82 15.19
CA PRO A 373 -0.71 -18.60 15.09
C PRO A 373 0.08 -18.30 13.81
N VAL A 374 1.39 -18.13 13.96
CA VAL A 374 2.35 -18.01 12.85
C VAL A 374 3.23 -19.23 12.89
N LEU A 375 3.40 -19.90 11.76
CA LEU A 375 4.23 -21.09 11.64
C LEU A 375 5.38 -20.78 10.71
N ALA A 376 6.61 -20.79 11.24
CA ALA A 376 7.80 -20.66 10.42
C ALA A 376 8.24 -22.02 9.89
N TYR A 377 8.49 -22.10 8.59
CA TYR A 377 9.13 -23.25 7.96
C TYR A 377 10.47 -22.80 7.38
N LEU A 378 11.56 -23.19 8.04
CA LEU A 378 12.92 -22.94 7.59
C LEU A 378 13.31 -23.97 6.53
N GLU A 379 13.66 -23.52 5.34
CA GLU A 379 14.13 -24.41 4.26
C GLU A 379 15.62 -24.73 4.38
N GLY A 380 16.26 -24.19 5.43
CA GLY A 380 17.69 -24.08 5.65
C GLY A 380 18.03 -22.61 5.97
N GLY A 381 19.32 -22.29 6.00
CA GLY A 381 19.78 -20.90 6.08
C GLY A 381 20.61 -20.60 7.33
N GLY A 382 20.87 -19.31 7.55
CA GLY A 382 21.79 -18.83 8.58
C GLY A 382 21.13 -18.16 9.77
N THR A 383 21.96 -17.50 10.58
CA THR A 383 21.56 -16.75 11.77
C THR A 383 20.42 -15.76 11.50
N ARG A 384 20.35 -15.11 10.33
CA ARG A 384 19.29 -14.14 9.99
C ARG A 384 17.94 -14.80 9.72
N GLU A 385 17.95 -15.89 8.96
CA GLU A 385 16.78 -16.71 8.63
C GLU A 385 16.20 -17.33 9.90
N TYR A 386 17.08 -17.92 10.72
CA TYR A 386 16.72 -18.44 12.04
C TYR A 386 16.20 -17.34 12.97
N TRP A 387 16.87 -16.18 13.01
CA TRP A 387 16.41 -15.05 13.80
C TRP A 387 15.00 -14.64 13.37
N LEU A 388 14.71 -14.49 12.07
CA LEU A 388 13.36 -14.19 11.59
C LEU A 388 12.34 -15.24 12.09
N ALA A 389 12.64 -16.53 11.94
CA ALA A 389 11.77 -17.63 12.33
C ALA A 389 11.38 -17.61 13.82
N THR A 390 12.25 -17.15 14.73
CA THR A 390 11.92 -17.05 16.17
C THR A 390 10.78 -16.07 16.52
N ALA A 391 10.32 -15.23 15.58
CA ALA A 391 9.14 -14.40 15.77
C ALA A 391 7.82 -15.21 15.66
N ALA A 392 7.85 -16.43 15.14
CA ALA A 392 6.69 -17.29 14.94
C ALA A 392 6.16 -17.91 16.26
N THR A 393 5.02 -18.61 16.19
CA THR A 393 4.48 -19.44 17.27
C THR A 393 5.25 -20.76 17.39
N ALA A 394 5.63 -21.35 16.26
CA ALA A 394 6.42 -22.56 16.17
C ALA A 394 7.28 -22.56 14.90
N ILE A 395 8.38 -23.29 14.93
CA ILE A 395 9.37 -23.42 13.84
C ILE A 395 9.48 -24.90 13.44
N ALA A 396 9.37 -25.19 12.15
CA ALA A 396 9.71 -26.48 11.57
C ALA A 396 10.80 -26.34 10.51
N ALA A 397 11.50 -27.44 10.21
CA ALA A 397 12.43 -27.57 9.09
C ALA A 397 12.28 -28.98 8.46
N PRO A 398 12.63 -29.19 7.18
CA PRO A 398 12.73 -30.53 6.62
C PRO A 398 13.99 -31.25 7.14
N PRO A 399 14.02 -32.60 7.18
CA PRO A 399 15.16 -33.37 7.68
C PRO A 399 16.51 -32.98 7.05
N GLY A 400 16.51 -32.66 5.76
CA GLY A 400 17.72 -32.29 5.01
C GLY A 400 18.15 -30.82 5.11
N ALA A 401 17.49 -29.97 5.91
CA ALA A 401 17.84 -28.55 6.00
C ALA A 401 19.08 -28.32 6.91
N PRO A 402 20.16 -27.71 6.38
CA PRO A 402 21.25 -27.23 7.21
C PRO A 402 20.85 -25.91 7.90
N LEU A 403 21.04 -25.84 9.22
CA LEU A 403 20.77 -24.66 10.03
C LEU A 403 22.10 -24.11 10.58
N ILE A 404 22.52 -22.95 10.04
CA ILE A 404 23.80 -22.30 10.35
C ILE A 404 23.53 -21.17 11.35
N VAL A 405 23.35 -21.51 12.62
CA VAL A 405 23.10 -20.55 13.71
C VAL A 405 24.43 -20.23 14.39
N ASN A 406 25.34 -19.54 13.68
CA ASN A 406 26.73 -19.31 14.09
C ASN A 406 27.07 -17.85 14.43
N GLY A 407 26.06 -17.03 14.73
CA GLY A 407 26.24 -15.65 15.17
C GLY A 407 26.38 -14.67 14.01
N ILE A 408 27.15 -13.60 14.21
CA ILE A 408 27.36 -12.52 13.24
C ILE A 408 28.85 -12.15 13.14
N SER A 409 29.28 -11.74 11.95
CA SER A 409 30.64 -11.27 11.68
C SER A 409 30.62 -10.21 10.58
N THR A 410 31.67 -9.39 10.54
CA THR A 410 31.93 -8.49 9.42
C THR A 410 33.42 -8.50 9.10
N SER A 411 33.74 -8.42 7.81
CA SER A 411 35.11 -8.43 7.30
C SER A 411 35.29 -7.21 6.40
N GLN A 412 36.41 -6.49 6.58
CA GLN A 412 36.76 -5.34 5.76
C GLN A 412 38.14 -5.56 5.16
N LEU A 413 38.25 -5.45 3.84
CA LEU A 413 39.54 -5.51 3.15
C LEU A 413 40.23 -4.16 3.16
N PHE A 414 41.54 -4.18 3.38
CA PHE A 414 42.42 -3.03 3.31
C PHE A 414 43.34 -3.18 2.09
N LEU A 415 43.15 -2.31 1.11
CA LEU A 415 43.76 -2.39 -0.22
C LEU A 415 45.03 -1.55 -0.37
N ARG A 416 45.32 -0.62 0.55
CA ARG A 416 46.45 0.33 0.49
C ARG A 416 47.76 -0.34 0.07
N GLY A 417 48.21 -1.37 0.79
CA GLY A 417 49.44 -2.10 0.47
C GLY A 417 49.45 -2.76 -0.92
N GLY A 418 48.29 -3.23 -1.40
CA GLY A 418 48.12 -3.77 -2.75
C GLY A 418 48.17 -2.69 -3.84
N LEU A 419 47.43 -1.60 -3.64
CA LEU A 419 47.40 -0.45 -4.54
C LEU A 419 48.79 0.22 -4.66
N ALA A 420 49.51 0.36 -3.54
CA ALA A 420 50.87 0.91 -3.52
C ALA A 420 51.86 0.07 -4.36
N ARG A 421 51.69 -1.26 -4.42
CA ARG A 421 52.48 -2.14 -5.31
C ARG A 421 52.20 -1.85 -6.79
N LEU A 422 50.98 -1.47 -7.15
CA LEU A 422 50.64 -0.97 -8.49
C LEU A 422 51.13 0.47 -8.73
N GLY A 423 51.49 1.21 -7.67
CA GLY A 423 51.85 2.64 -7.73
C GLY A 423 50.65 3.57 -7.61
N ILE A 424 49.49 3.04 -7.22
CA ILE A 424 48.27 3.80 -6.95
C ILE A 424 48.27 4.15 -5.46
N ALA A 425 48.13 5.44 -5.16
CA ALA A 425 47.87 5.95 -3.81
C ALA A 425 46.48 6.59 -3.74
N PHE A 426 46.02 6.93 -2.53
CA PHE A 426 44.81 7.71 -2.32
C PHE A 426 45.09 8.86 -1.38
N ASP A 427 44.75 10.06 -1.84
CA ASP A 427 44.73 11.28 -1.05
C ASP A 427 43.36 11.43 -0.40
N VAL A 428 43.33 11.64 0.91
CA VAL A 428 42.09 11.78 1.70
C VAL A 428 42.14 13.03 2.56
N VAL A 429 41.00 13.71 2.63
CA VAL A 429 40.67 14.77 3.61
C VAL A 429 39.37 14.35 4.30
N LYS A 430 39.33 14.35 5.64
CA LYS A 430 38.11 14.00 6.40
C LYS A 430 37.83 14.96 7.56
N ALA A 431 36.56 15.18 7.84
CA ALA A 431 36.05 15.80 9.06
C ALA A 431 35.35 14.73 9.91
N GLY A 432 35.91 14.46 11.08
CA GLY A 432 35.46 13.44 12.03
C GLY A 432 36.43 12.26 12.18
N ALA A 433 36.78 11.92 13.43
CA ALA A 433 37.70 10.84 13.74
C ALA A 433 37.17 9.47 13.25
N TYR A 434 35.94 9.14 13.63
CA TYR A 434 35.22 7.92 13.27
C TYR A 434 34.80 7.82 11.79
N LYS A 435 35.05 8.83 10.94
CA LYS A 435 34.77 8.72 9.50
C LYS A 435 35.80 7.80 8.83
N SER A 436 35.49 6.50 8.82
CA SER A 436 36.40 5.42 8.43
C SER A 436 36.24 4.91 7.00
N ALA A 437 35.24 5.39 6.24
CA ALA A 437 34.89 4.86 4.91
C ALA A 437 36.05 4.83 3.89
N ALA A 438 37.01 5.75 3.99
CA ALA A 438 38.19 5.80 3.13
C ALA A 438 39.41 5.03 3.67
N GLU A 439 39.37 4.52 4.90
CA GLU A 439 40.49 3.80 5.53
C GLU A 439 40.97 2.56 4.76
N PRO A 440 40.09 1.74 4.15
CA PRO A 440 40.49 0.67 3.23
C PRO A 440 41.48 1.07 2.13
N LEU A 441 41.46 2.32 1.69
CA LEU A 441 42.29 2.82 0.59
C LEU A 441 43.62 3.43 1.06
N VAL A 442 43.72 3.84 2.34
CA VAL A 442 44.87 4.58 2.89
C VAL A 442 45.55 3.94 4.11
N ARG A 443 44.98 2.86 4.64
CA ARG A 443 45.53 2.06 5.76
C ARG A 443 45.62 0.59 5.37
N ASP A 444 46.37 -0.18 6.15
CA ASP A 444 46.49 -1.64 6.03
C ASP A 444 45.73 -2.39 7.15
N ALA A 445 45.13 -1.64 8.08
CA ALA A 445 44.34 -2.11 9.22
C ALA A 445 43.42 -0.97 9.73
N PRO A 446 42.30 -1.27 10.40
CA PRO A 446 41.39 -0.24 10.92
C PRO A 446 42.08 0.70 11.92
N SER A 447 41.62 1.94 12.01
CA SER A 447 41.93 2.83 13.14
C SER A 447 41.29 2.30 14.44
N PRO A 448 41.82 2.68 15.63
CA PRO A 448 41.17 2.38 16.90
C PRO A 448 39.71 2.84 16.95
N GLU A 449 39.42 4.01 16.37
CA GLU A 449 38.07 4.59 16.29
C GLU A 449 37.15 3.79 15.36
N ALA A 450 37.65 3.35 14.20
CA ALA A 450 36.89 2.49 13.29
C ALA A 450 36.58 1.13 13.94
N ARG A 451 37.56 0.57 14.68
CA ARG A 451 37.42 -0.68 15.42
C ARG A 451 36.38 -0.56 16.53
N GLU A 452 36.48 0.46 17.39
CA GLU A 452 35.52 0.75 18.45
C GLU A 452 34.09 0.89 17.93
N ALA A 453 33.90 1.62 16.81
CA ALA A 453 32.59 1.78 16.20
C ALA A 453 32.04 0.46 15.62
N THR A 454 32.90 -0.40 15.05
CA THR A 454 32.49 -1.70 14.50
C THR A 454 32.13 -2.69 15.59
N GLU A 455 32.99 -2.83 16.61
CA GLU A 455 32.76 -3.70 17.77
C GLU A 455 31.47 -3.30 18.49
N ALA A 456 31.23 -2.01 18.75
CA ALA A 456 30.01 -1.52 19.39
C ALA A 456 28.71 -1.76 18.58
N VAL A 457 28.79 -1.94 17.26
CA VAL A 457 27.63 -2.34 16.43
C VAL A 457 27.41 -3.85 16.49
N LEU A 458 28.49 -4.65 16.44
CA LEU A 458 28.41 -6.10 16.58
C LEU A 458 27.84 -6.50 17.95
N ASP A 459 28.34 -5.90 19.04
CA ASP A 459 27.90 -6.22 20.41
C ASP A 459 26.42 -5.93 20.64
N ASP A 460 25.89 -4.81 20.12
CA ASP A 460 24.45 -4.48 20.20
C ASP A 460 23.59 -5.48 19.42
N VAL A 461 23.92 -5.75 18.16
CA VAL A 461 23.14 -6.65 17.31
C VAL A 461 23.20 -8.09 17.84
N PHE A 462 24.39 -8.55 18.25
CA PHE A 462 24.57 -9.90 18.80
C PHE A 462 23.89 -10.07 20.16
N GLY A 463 24.03 -9.09 21.05
CA GLY A 463 23.34 -9.09 22.35
C GLY A 463 21.82 -9.16 22.20
N ARG A 464 21.25 -8.40 21.25
CA ARG A 464 19.81 -8.45 20.94
C ARG A 464 19.38 -9.76 20.28
N PHE A 465 20.18 -10.32 19.37
CA PHE A 465 19.94 -11.65 18.81
C PHE A 465 19.86 -12.71 19.92
N VAL A 466 20.88 -12.79 20.77
CA VAL A 466 20.93 -13.76 21.89
C VAL A 466 19.74 -13.60 22.82
N ALA A 467 19.41 -12.36 23.24
CA ALA A 467 18.29 -12.10 24.15
C ALA A 467 16.94 -12.49 23.55
N GLN A 468 16.69 -12.17 22.28
CA GLN A 468 15.42 -12.49 21.61
C GLN A 468 15.28 -13.99 21.30
N VAL A 469 16.36 -14.69 20.98
CA VAL A 469 16.35 -16.16 20.82
C VAL A 469 16.13 -16.85 22.16
N ALA A 470 16.79 -16.38 23.23
CA ALA A 470 16.60 -16.88 24.59
C ALA A 470 15.14 -16.78 25.05
N GLU A 471 14.51 -15.61 24.84
CA GLU A 471 13.08 -15.41 25.12
C GLU A 471 12.19 -16.33 24.27
N ALA A 472 12.36 -16.32 22.95
CA ALA A 472 11.50 -17.05 22.02
C ALA A 472 11.57 -18.58 22.17
N ARG A 473 12.77 -19.11 22.46
CA ARG A 473 13.01 -20.56 22.64
C ARG A 473 12.95 -21.01 24.11
N ARG A 474 12.77 -20.07 25.06
CA ARG A 474 12.78 -20.29 26.51
C ARG A 474 14.08 -20.95 27.01
N LEU A 475 15.21 -20.53 26.43
CA LEU A 475 16.55 -21.00 26.77
C LEU A 475 17.30 -19.92 27.58
N PRO A 476 18.18 -20.28 28.53
CA PRO A 476 19.11 -19.34 29.13
C PRO A 476 19.99 -18.66 28.04
N PRO A 477 20.27 -17.35 28.11
CA PRO A 477 21.13 -16.66 27.14
C PRO A 477 22.52 -17.32 26.98
N GLU A 478 23.05 -17.90 28.04
CA GLU A 478 24.33 -18.60 28.09
C GLU A 478 24.28 -19.92 27.30
N ARG A 479 23.13 -20.61 27.32
CA ARG A 479 22.88 -21.78 26.47
C ARG A 479 22.73 -21.37 25.00
N VAL A 480 22.11 -20.24 24.72
CA VAL A 480 22.02 -19.69 23.35
C VAL A 480 23.42 -19.35 22.81
N ARG A 481 24.30 -18.72 23.60
CA ARG A 481 25.69 -18.48 23.19
C ARG A 481 26.44 -19.80 22.92
N ALA A 482 26.35 -20.78 23.81
CA ALA A 482 26.98 -22.09 23.59
C ALA A 482 26.45 -22.83 22.35
N LEU A 483 25.18 -22.63 21.96
CA LEU A 483 24.63 -23.15 20.71
C LEU A 483 25.13 -22.36 19.48
N VAL A 484 25.32 -21.05 19.62
CA VAL A 484 25.96 -20.22 18.60
C VAL A 484 27.41 -20.64 18.34
N ASP A 485 28.16 -20.94 19.40
CA ASP A 485 29.55 -21.39 19.32
C ASP A 485 29.68 -22.78 18.67
N GLN A 486 28.63 -23.61 18.72
CA GLN A 486 28.53 -24.88 17.96
C GLN A 486 28.24 -24.63 16.47
N GLY A 487 27.41 -23.63 16.14
CA GLY A 487 27.28 -23.05 14.81
C GLY A 487 26.43 -23.82 13.80
N LEU A 488 26.73 -25.10 13.52
CA LEU A 488 26.02 -25.89 12.50
C LEU A 488 25.17 -27.00 13.14
N PHE A 489 23.94 -27.14 12.65
CA PHE A 489 22.97 -28.15 13.08
C PHE A 489 22.25 -28.79 11.88
N THR A 490 22.01 -30.09 11.96
CA THR A 490 20.91 -30.75 11.24
C THR A 490 19.55 -30.34 11.83
N ALA A 491 18.45 -30.60 11.12
CA ALA A 491 17.11 -30.30 11.62
C ALA A 491 16.78 -31.09 12.91
N GLU A 492 17.24 -32.34 13.01
CA GLU A 492 17.14 -33.21 14.17
C GLU A 492 17.93 -32.66 15.37
N GLU A 493 19.23 -32.35 15.20
CA GLU A 493 20.05 -31.76 16.27
C GLU A 493 19.49 -30.40 16.72
N ALA A 494 19.00 -29.57 15.80
CA ALA A 494 18.35 -28.31 16.12
C ALA A 494 17.05 -28.52 16.94
N LYS A 495 16.30 -29.59 16.69
CA LYS A 495 15.12 -29.95 17.47
C LYS A 495 15.51 -30.44 18.87
N GLU A 496 16.52 -31.30 18.98
CA GLU A 496 17.06 -31.77 20.27
C GLU A 496 17.66 -30.63 21.12
N ALA A 497 18.31 -29.67 20.46
CA ALA A 497 18.82 -28.44 21.09
C ALA A 497 17.73 -27.43 21.49
N GLY A 498 16.47 -27.67 21.08
CA GLY A 498 15.34 -26.75 21.30
C GLY A 498 15.32 -25.53 20.38
N LEU A 499 16.16 -25.48 19.35
CA LEU A 499 16.20 -24.40 18.35
C LEU A 499 14.98 -24.43 17.43
N VAL A 500 14.48 -25.61 17.06
CA VAL A 500 13.21 -25.79 16.31
C VAL A 500 12.24 -26.71 17.05
N ASP A 501 10.95 -26.67 16.69
CA ASP A 501 9.88 -27.42 17.37
C ASP A 501 9.54 -28.74 16.67
N ALA A 502 9.72 -28.82 15.35
CA ALA A 502 9.43 -30.00 14.56
C ALA A 502 10.42 -30.18 13.39
N VAL A 503 10.56 -31.44 12.97
CA VAL A 503 11.09 -31.80 11.66
C VAL A 503 9.92 -32.37 10.86
N ALA A 504 9.67 -31.86 9.66
CA ALA A 504 8.48 -32.18 8.87
C ALA A 504 8.69 -31.90 7.37
N TRP A 505 8.06 -32.69 6.50
CA TRP A 505 8.01 -32.44 5.06
C TRP A 505 6.90 -31.43 4.68
N PRO A 506 6.97 -30.78 3.50
CA PRO A 506 5.97 -29.81 3.07
C PRO A 506 4.52 -30.31 3.07
N ASP A 507 4.28 -31.58 2.71
CA ASP A 507 2.95 -32.20 2.73
C ASP A 507 2.41 -32.45 4.16
N GLU A 508 3.28 -32.38 5.16
CA GLU A 508 2.93 -32.56 6.57
C GLU A 508 2.59 -31.24 7.27
N LEU A 509 2.85 -30.08 6.64
CA LEU A 509 2.70 -28.76 7.25
C LEU A 509 1.25 -28.41 7.60
N GLU A 510 0.26 -28.85 6.81
CA GLU A 510 -1.15 -28.69 7.19
C GLU A 510 -1.48 -29.47 8.48
N ARG A 511 -0.94 -30.69 8.62
CA ARG A 511 -1.18 -31.57 9.78
C ARG A 511 -0.49 -31.02 11.03
N TRP A 512 0.75 -30.57 10.90
CA TRP A 512 1.49 -29.88 11.95
C TRP A 512 0.81 -28.55 12.33
N GLY A 513 0.35 -27.77 11.34
CA GLY A 513 -0.35 -26.52 11.54
C GLY A 513 -1.64 -26.65 12.34
N ARG A 514 -2.43 -27.69 12.07
CA ARG A 514 -3.61 -28.06 12.87
C ARG A 514 -3.26 -28.37 14.33
N ALA A 515 -2.16 -29.08 14.57
CA ALA A 515 -1.70 -29.44 15.91
C ALA A 515 -1.23 -28.20 16.70
N VAL A 516 -0.40 -27.36 16.10
CA VAL A 516 0.10 -26.10 16.71
C VAL A 516 -1.03 -25.10 16.98
N ALA A 517 -1.97 -24.96 16.04
CA ALA A 517 -3.06 -23.99 16.17
C ALA A 517 -4.24 -24.47 17.03
N GLY A 518 -4.31 -25.77 17.37
CA GLY A 518 -5.41 -26.36 18.13
C GLY A 518 -6.78 -26.33 17.42
N ARG A 519 -6.80 -26.12 16.10
CA ARG A 519 -8.04 -25.97 15.31
C ARG A 519 -7.91 -26.56 13.90
N ARG A 520 -9.06 -26.82 13.26
CA ARG A 520 -9.11 -27.18 11.84
C ARG A 520 -8.65 -26.00 11.00
N LEU A 521 -7.57 -26.20 10.26
CA LEU A 521 -7.03 -25.30 9.25
C LEU A 521 -6.93 -26.04 7.91
N PHE A 522 -6.90 -25.30 6.82
CA PHE A 522 -6.59 -25.78 5.47
C PHE A 522 -5.48 -24.93 4.90
N GLU A 523 -4.42 -25.56 4.39
CA GLU A 523 -3.37 -24.80 3.70
C GLU A 523 -3.94 -24.22 2.40
N ARG A 524 -3.61 -22.95 2.13
CA ARG A 524 -3.95 -22.26 0.88
C ARG A 524 -2.69 -21.63 0.32
N GLY A 525 -2.63 -21.48 -1.00
CA GLY A 525 -1.50 -20.87 -1.70
C GLY A 525 -1.22 -19.41 -1.29
N ALA A 526 -0.28 -18.79 -1.99
CA ALA A 526 0.25 -17.46 -1.70
C ALA A 526 -0.82 -16.45 -1.24
N TYR A 527 -0.63 -15.84 -0.07
CA TYR A 527 -1.56 -14.82 0.43
C TYR A 527 -1.58 -13.61 -0.51
N ARG A 528 -2.78 -13.27 -0.99
CA ARG A 528 -3.04 -12.08 -1.80
C ARG A 528 -4.19 -11.32 -1.14
N PRO A 529 -3.90 -10.22 -0.43
CA PRO A 529 -4.94 -9.40 0.16
C PRO A 529 -5.65 -8.61 -0.93
N GLU A 530 -6.97 -8.66 -0.89
CA GLU A 530 -7.84 -7.86 -1.74
C GLU A 530 -8.59 -6.85 -0.87
N PRO A 531 -8.64 -5.57 -1.28
CA PRO A 531 -9.28 -4.51 -0.49
C PRO A 531 -10.81 -4.67 -0.49
N GLU A 532 -11.45 -4.37 0.64
CA GLU A 532 -12.92 -4.44 0.75
C GLU A 532 -13.61 -3.35 -0.08
N ARG A 533 -14.56 -3.76 -0.91
CA ARG A 533 -15.42 -2.91 -1.76
C ARG A 533 -15.98 -1.67 -1.05
N LEU A 534 -16.59 -1.83 0.12
CA LEU A 534 -17.23 -0.73 0.86
C LEU A 534 -16.26 0.42 1.17
N ALA A 535 -15.00 0.11 1.46
CA ALA A 535 -13.97 1.11 1.77
C ALA A 535 -13.60 1.96 0.55
N GLN A 536 -13.84 1.50 -0.68
CA GLN A 536 -13.35 2.16 -1.89
C GLN A 536 -14.33 3.16 -2.51
N ARG A 537 -15.58 3.22 -2.04
CA ARG A 537 -16.71 3.69 -2.87
C ARG A 537 -17.13 5.14 -2.75
N TRP A 538 -16.87 5.79 -1.62
CA TRP A 538 -17.38 7.14 -1.35
C TRP A 538 -16.22 8.11 -1.13
N GLY A 539 -16.18 9.16 -1.96
CA GLY A 539 -15.18 10.21 -1.90
C GLY A 539 -13.78 9.77 -2.33
N ARG A 540 -12.89 10.74 -2.43
CA ARG A 540 -11.46 10.45 -2.68
C ARG A 540 -10.78 10.26 -1.32
N PRO A 541 -10.08 9.12 -1.08
CA PRO A 541 -9.32 8.94 0.14
C PRO A 541 -8.17 9.96 0.21
N ALA A 542 -7.73 10.29 1.42
CA ALA A 542 -6.49 11.03 1.60
C ALA A 542 -5.32 10.20 1.06
N VAL A 543 -4.33 10.85 0.43
CA VAL A 543 -3.14 10.17 -0.09
C VAL A 543 -1.95 10.39 0.85
N ILE A 544 -1.24 9.32 1.15
CA ILE A 544 0.11 9.38 1.75
C ILE A 544 1.09 8.97 0.67
N GLN A 545 1.98 9.89 0.27
CA GLN A 545 3.04 9.58 -0.69
C GLN A 545 4.21 8.91 0.03
N VAL A 546 4.67 7.76 -0.45
CA VAL A 546 5.94 7.15 -0.03
C VAL A 546 6.98 7.45 -1.11
N VAL A 547 7.95 8.29 -0.77
CA VAL A 547 9.12 8.62 -1.61
C VAL A 547 10.29 7.74 -1.18
N ARG A 548 10.97 7.11 -2.15
CA ARG A 548 12.08 6.18 -1.90
C ARG A 548 13.44 6.84 -2.12
N VAL A 549 14.37 6.63 -1.19
CA VAL A 549 15.76 7.12 -1.24
C VAL A 549 16.69 5.92 -1.06
N GLU A 550 16.95 5.21 -2.15
CA GLU A 550 17.60 3.88 -2.13
C GLU A 550 18.91 3.86 -2.91
N GLY A 551 19.94 3.27 -2.32
CA GLY A 551 21.29 3.19 -2.89
C GLY A 551 22.10 4.48 -2.73
N ILE A 552 23.11 4.68 -3.58
CA ILE A 552 24.05 5.80 -3.46
C ILE A 552 23.37 7.11 -3.89
N ILE A 553 23.39 8.13 -3.02
CA ILE A 553 22.84 9.45 -3.34
C ILE A 553 23.79 10.19 -4.27
N ALA A 554 23.29 10.60 -5.43
CA ALA A 554 24.08 11.33 -6.43
C ALA A 554 23.29 12.49 -7.05
N ARG A 555 24.02 13.35 -7.77
CA ARG A 555 23.42 14.40 -8.61
C ARG A 555 22.80 13.77 -9.86
N GLY A 556 21.86 14.46 -10.50
CA GLY A 556 21.15 13.93 -11.65
C GLY A 556 19.91 13.11 -11.28
N ARG A 557 19.38 12.38 -12.27
CA ARG A 557 18.19 11.52 -12.14
C ARG A 557 18.53 10.15 -11.56
N SER A 558 17.57 9.55 -10.87
CA SER A 558 17.71 8.19 -10.34
C SER A 558 17.86 7.17 -11.47
N ARG A 559 18.68 6.14 -11.23
CA ARG A 559 18.96 5.05 -12.18
C ARG A 559 18.83 3.72 -11.48
N ALA A 560 18.04 2.81 -12.03
CA ALA A 560 18.01 1.42 -11.58
C ALA A 560 19.14 0.64 -12.25
N ASP A 561 19.88 -0.19 -11.51
CA ASP A 561 20.85 -1.11 -12.09
C ASP A 561 20.09 -2.16 -12.95
N PRO A 562 20.35 -2.27 -14.28
CA PRO A 562 19.73 -3.27 -15.13
C PRO A 562 20.01 -4.72 -14.69
N LEU A 563 21.06 -4.95 -13.90
CA LEU A 563 21.48 -6.25 -13.37
C LEU A 563 21.11 -6.46 -11.89
N GLY A 564 20.51 -5.46 -11.23
CA GLY A 564 19.78 -5.63 -9.97
C GLY A 564 20.54 -5.36 -8.67
N ALA A 565 21.68 -4.67 -8.70
CA ALA A 565 22.24 -4.08 -7.48
C ALA A 565 21.44 -2.84 -7.04
N ASP A 566 21.85 -2.25 -5.90
CA ASP A 566 21.29 -0.98 -5.42
C ASP A 566 21.48 0.12 -6.48
N GLY A 567 20.39 0.84 -6.76
CA GLY A 567 20.39 1.90 -7.77
C GLY A 567 21.10 3.18 -7.33
N VAL A 568 21.07 4.17 -8.22
CA VAL A 568 21.47 5.54 -7.88
C VAL A 568 20.24 6.30 -7.41
N ALA A 569 20.27 6.81 -6.18
CA ALA A 569 19.33 7.77 -5.63
C ALA A 569 19.64 9.17 -6.17
N GLY A 570 19.14 9.47 -7.37
CA GLY A 570 19.39 10.74 -8.06
C GLY A 570 18.53 11.87 -7.50
N ALA A 571 19.18 12.92 -6.99
CA ALA A 571 18.53 14.04 -6.32
C ALA A 571 17.49 14.76 -7.19
N GLU A 572 17.67 14.85 -8.52
CA GLU A 572 16.66 15.48 -9.39
C GLU A 572 15.31 14.74 -9.32
N THR A 573 15.35 13.41 -9.36
CA THR A 573 14.14 12.58 -9.36
C THR A 573 13.45 12.64 -8.01
N ILE A 574 14.22 12.48 -6.93
CA ILE A 574 13.69 12.44 -5.56
C ILE A 574 13.19 13.82 -5.14
N ALA A 575 13.94 14.89 -5.40
CA ALA A 575 13.50 16.26 -5.13
C ALA A 575 12.23 16.60 -5.94
N ALA A 576 12.16 16.25 -7.23
CA ALA A 576 10.96 16.47 -8.03
C ALA A 576 9.76 15.63 -7.57
N GLU A 577 9.96 14.43 -7.02
CA GLU A 577 8.88 13.65 -6.42
C GLU A 577 8.35 14.30 -5.13
N ILE A 578 9.23 14.68 -4.20
CA ILE A 578 8.84 15.42 -2.98
C ILE A 578 8.16 16.74 -3.37
N HIS A 579 8.66 17.45 -4.39
CA HIS A 579 8.08 18.69 -4.90
C HIS A 579 6.65 18.50 -5.42
N ARG A 580 6.41 17.51 -6.28
CA ARG A 580 5.07 17.18 -6.79
C ARG A 580 4.15 16.76 -5.65
N ALA A 581 4.63 15.90 -4.74
CA ALA A 581 3.89 15.46 -3.56
C ALA A 581 3.58 16.61 -2.59
N ALA A 582 4.43 17.64 -2.50
CA ALA A 582 4.20 18.85 -1.72
C ALA A 582 3.14 19.78 -2.33
N ASP A 583 2.83 19.62 -3.63
CA ASP A 583 1.98 20.53 -4.40
C ASP A 583 0.65 19.88 -4.83
N ASP A 584 0.56 18.53 -4.87
CA ASP A 584 -0.69 17.76 -5.09
C ASP A 584 -1.66 17.90 -3.90
N ALA A 585 -2.86 18.47 -4.11
CA ALA A 585 -3.86 18.63 -3.06
C ALA A 585 -4.41 17.32 -2.46
N ALA A 586 -4.32 16.20 -3.18
CA ALA A 586 -4.74 14.88 -2.68
C ALA A 586 -3.73 14.30 -1.67
N VAL A 587 -2.44 14.63 -1.82
CA VAL A 587 -1.37 14.21 -0.90
C VAL A 587 -1.45 15.01 0.40
N ARG A 588 -1.80 14.34 1.49
CA ARG A 588 -1.96 14.93 2.82
C ARG A 588 -0.71 14.79 3.70
N ALA A 589 0.11 13.76 3.48
CA ALA A 589 1.41 13.58 4.14
C ALA A 589 2.40 12.85 3.23
N ILE A 590 3.70 12.93 3.57
CA ILE A 590 4.79 12.30 2.86
C ILE A 590 5.57 11.40 3.83
N VAL A 591 5.91 10.18 3.39
CA VAL A 591 6.85 9.28 4.08
C VAL A 591 8.10 9.13 3.21
N LEU A 592 9.27 9.40 3.76
CA LEU A 592 10.56 9.15 3.11
C LEU A 592 11.07 7.77 3.57
N ARG A 593 11.04 6.74 2.70
CA ARG A 593 11.70 5.46 2.98
C ARG A 593 13.15 5.54 2.52
N ILE A 594 14.09 5.39 3.45
CA ILE A 594 15.52 5.61 3.22
C ILE A 594 16.27 4.29 3.41
N GLU A 595 17.00 3.89 2.37
CA GLU A 595 17.91 2.75 2.32
C GLU A 595 19.21 3.20 1.62
N SER A 596 19.97 4.07 2.28
CA SER A 596 21.15 4.72 1.71
C SER A 596 22.27 4.94 2.73
N GLY A 597 23.49 4.55 2.35
CA GLY A 597 24.73 4.92 3.06
C GLY A 597 25.16 6.36 2.85
N GLY A 598 24.42 7.14 2.05
CA GLY A 598 24.76 8.49 1.63
C GLY A 598 25.36 8.54 0.23
N GLY A 599 26.24 9.53 0.02
CA GLY A 599 26.82 9.84 -1.28
C GLY A 599 27.18 11.33 -1.37
N ASP A 600 26.89 11.97 -2.50
CA ASP A 600 27.16 13.40 -2.71
C ASP A 600 26.39 14.28 -1.71
N GLY A 601 27.13 15.19 -1.06
CA GLY A 601 26.61 16.04 0.00
C GLY A 601 25.60 17.07 -0.49
N LEU A 602 25.79 17.63 -1.69
CA LEU A 602 24.87 18.59 -2.30
C LEU A 602 23.57 17.91 -2.75
N ALA A 603 23.66 16.74 -3.37
CA ALA A 603 22.51 15.91 -3.72
C ALA A 603 21.64 15.58 -2.49
N SER A 604 22.28 15.17 -1.39
CA SER A 604 21.61 14.89 -0.11
C SER A 604 20.95 16.16 0.47
N ASP A 605 21.60 17.31 0.34
CA ASP A 605 21.09 18.62 0.78
C ASP A 605 19.87 19.09 -0.04
N LEU A 606 19.89 18.93 -1.36
CA LEU A 606 18.76 19.29 -2.23
C LEU A 606 17.50 18.48 -1.88
N ILE A 607 17.66 17.18 -1.57
CA ILE A 607 16.56 16.33 -1.10
C ILE A 607 16.08 16.78 0.30
N TRP A 608 17.00 17.05 1.24
CA TRP A 608 16.66 17.61 2.57
C TRP A 608 15.86 18.92 2.44
N ARG A 609 16.25 19.79 1.50
CA ARG A 609 15.61 21.08 1.26
C ARG A 609 14.16 20.93 0.80
N GLU A 610 13.86 19.99 -0.10
CA GLU A 610 12.48 19.74 -0.54
C GLU A 610 11.64 19.09 0.56
N ALA A 611 12.20 18.23 1.40
CA ALA A 611 11.51 17.72 2.60
C ALA A 611 11.12 18.88 3.54
N VAL A 612 12.04 19.81 3.80
CA VAL A 612 11.75 21.03 4.59
C VAL A 612 10.72 21.94 3.89
N ARG A 613 10.73 22.05 2.55
CA ARG A 613 9.71 22.80 1.77
C ARG A 613 8.32 22.20 1.96
N ALA A 614 8.18 20.88 1.87
CA ALA A 614 6.90 20.19 2.06
C ALA A 614 6.29 20.45 3.45
N ARG A 615 7.14 20.41 4.49
CA ARG A 615 6.75 20.74 5.88
C ARG A 615 6.29 22.17 6.03
N ARG A 616 7.00 23.13 5.42
CA ARG A 616 6.63 24.56 5.42
C ARG A 616 5.30 24.83 4.69
N LYS A 617 4.88 23.94 3.78
CA LYS A 617 3.53 23.93 3.19
C LYS A 617 2.46 23.26 4.06
N GLY A 618 2.78 22.86 5.28
CA GLY A 618 1.85 22.22 6.21
C GLY A 618 1.62 20.72 5.98
N LYS A 619 2.43 20.05 5.14
CA LYS A 619 2.35 18.60 4.95
C LYS A 619 3.31 17.90 5.90
N PRO A 620 2.83 17.00 6.79
CA PRO A 620 3.71 16.20 7.64
C PRO A 620 4.66 15.36 6.79
N VAL A 621 5.94 15.39 7.12
CA VAL A 621 6.97 14.53 6.51
C VAL A 621 7.52 13.59 7.57
N ILE A 622 7.47 12.28 7.35
CA ILE A 622 7.99 11.25 8.26
C ILE A 622 9.11 10.47 7.56
N ALA A 623 10.29 10.37 8.16
CA ALA A 623 11.34 9.48 7.67
C ALA A 623 11.18 8.08 8.29
N SER A 624 11.29 7.04 7.46
CA SER A 624 11.43 5.63 7.85
C SER A 624 12.77 5.14 7.33
N MET A 625 13.65 4.72 8.23
CA MET A 625 14.94 4.13 7.90
C MET A 625 14.86 2.62 8.04
N GLY A 626 15.34 1.87 7.04
CA GLY A 626 15.37 0.41 7.09
C GLY A 626 16.72 -0.15 7.53
N ASP A 627 17.45 -0.77 6.62
CA ASP A 627 18.78 -1.32 6.92
C ASP A 627 19.84 -0.24 7.10
N LEU A 628 19.80 0.81 6.28
CA LEU A 628 20.88 1.79 6.19
C LEU A 628 20.32 3.20 5.92
N ALA A 629 20.63 4.16 6.78
CA ALA A 629 20.29 5.56 6.59
C ALA A 629 21.36 6.45 7.23
N ALA A 630 22.57 6.39 6.67
CA ALA A 630 23.77 7.01 7.22
C ALA A 630 24.31 8.13 6.31
N SER A 631 25.15 9.00 6.87
CA SER A 631 25.80 10.09 6.14
C SER A 631 24.79 10.95 5.37
N GLY A 632 24.81 10.96 4.03
CA GLY A 632 23.82 11.67 3.21
C GLY A 632 22.38 11.18 3.41
N GLY A 633 22.16 9.89 3.65
CA GLY A 633 20.85 9.34 3.97
C GLY A 633 20.31 9.86 5.32
N TYR A 634 21.18 10.04 6.30
CA TYR A 634 20.81 10.69 7.57
C TYR A 634 20.51 12.19 7.38
N LEU A 635 21.30 12.89 6.57
CA LEU A 635 21.03 14.30 6.21
C LEU A 635 19.65 14.47 5.57
N VAL A 636 19.22 13.58 4.68
CA VAL A 636 17.86 13.57 4.13
C VAL A 636 16.81 13.40 5.23
N ALA A 637 16.99 12.41 6.11
CA ALA A 637 16.02 12.13 7.18
C ALA A 637 15.82 13.31 8.15
N VAL A 638 16.88 14.07 8.43
CA VAL A 638 16.86 15.29 9.27
C VAL A 638 15.93 16.39 8.71
N GLY A 639 15.51 16.29 7.44
CA GLY A 639 14.51 17.19 6.86
C GLY A 639 13.08 16.96 7.38
N ALA A 640 12.77 15.76 7.90
CA ALA A 640 11.43 15.34 8.32
C ALA A 640 10.95 15.96 9.66
N ASP A 641 9.66 15.81 9.97
CA ASP A 641 9.07 16.15 11.29
C ASP A 641 9.19 15.02 12.32
N ALA A 642 9.52 13.81 11.89
CA ALA A 642 9.87 12.67 12.73
C ALA A 642 10.73 11.69 11.95
N ILE A 643 11.63 11.02 12.66
CA ILE A 643 12.53 9.99 12.14
C ILE A 643 12.28 8.70 12.92
N LEU A 644 11.84 7.66 12.20
CA LEU A 644 11.72 6.30 12.69
C LEU A 644 12.85 5.46 12.09
N ALA A 645 13.41 4.56 12.90
CA ALA A 645 14.41 3.58 12.48
C ALA A 645 14.13 2.22 13.11
N GLU A 646 14.59 1.16 12.48
CA GLU A 646 14.65 -0.17 13.08
C GLU A 646 15.80 -0.27 14.07
N ARG A 647 15.73 -1.21 15.03
CA ARG A 647 16.77 -1.30 16.08
C ARG A 647 18.17 -1.55 15.50
N SER A 648 18.27 -2.41 14.49
CA SER A 648 19.51 -2.68 13.73
C SER A 648 19.73 -1.78 12.50
N THR A 649 18.96 -0.72 12.29
CA THR A 649 19.28 0.27 11.24
C THR A 649 20.69 0.83 11.48
N LEU A 650 21.53 0.88 10.46
CA LEU A 650 22.80 1.60 10.54
C LEU A 650 22.58 3.06 10.14
N THR A 651 22.77 3.99 11.08
CA THR A 651 22.49 5.41 10.89
C THR A 651 23.58 6.31 11.51
N GLY A 652 23.33 7.62 11.55
CA GLY A 652 24.33 8.63 11.90
C GLY A 652 25.36 8.78 10.79
N SER A 653 26.62 8.46 11.07
CA SER A 653 27.79 8.78 10.24
C SER A 653 27.86 10.27 9.84
N ILE A 654 27.48 11.14 10.77
CA ILE A 654 27.50 12.60 10.62
C ILE A 654 28.97 13.03 10.54
N GLY A 655 29.48 13.15 9.32
CA GLY A 655 30.90 13.32 9.02
C GLY A 655 31.12 13.29 7.52
N VAL A 656 32.18 13.93 7.06
CA VAL A 656 32.38 14.26 5.63
C VAL A 656 33.80 13.87 5.25
N PHE A 657 33.99 13.33 4.05
CA PHE A 657 35.32 13.11 3.51
C PHE A 657 35.34 13.39 2.00
N ALA A 658 36.52 13.72 1.49
CA ALA A 658 36.86 13.67 0.09
C ALA A 658 38.05 12.71 -0.07
N ALA A 659 38.01 11.90 -1.14
CA ALA A 659 39.08 11.00 -1.51
C ALA A 659 39.35 11.15 -3.02
N LYS A 660 40.62 11.09 -3.41
CA LYS A 660 41.04 11.14 -4.82
C LYS A 660 42.21 10.17 -5.02
N PRO A 661 42.22 9.35 -6.09
CA PRO A 661 43.40 8.58 -6.43
C PRO A 661 44.57 9.50 -6.80
N ASP A 662 45.77 9.05 -6.46
CA ASP A 662 47.02 9.53 -7.01
C ASP A 662 47.62 8.41 -7.87
N LEU A 663 47.63 8.65 -9.18
CA LEU A 663 48.16 7.72 -10.18
C LEU A 663 49.61 8.06 -10.56
N SER A 664 50.24 9.07 -9.95
CA SER A 664 51.59 9.49 -10.31
C SER A 664 52.63 8.37 -10.23
N GLY A 665 52.54 7.51 -9.20
CA GLY A 665 53.40 6.34 -9.04
C GLY A 665 53.14 5.23 -10.07
N LEU A 666 51.89 5.03 -10.50
CA LEU A 666 51.53 4.07 -11.55
C LEU A 666 52.04 4.56 -12.91
N LEU A 667 51.81 5.83 -13.23
CA LEU A 667 52.27 6.44 -14.47
C LEU A 667 53.81 6.42 -14.56
N ALA A 668 54.51 6.75 -13.46
CA ALA A 668 55.96 6.63 -13.39
C ALA A 668 56.46 5.19 -13.62
N LYS A 669 55.77 4.16 -13.10
CA LYS A 669 56.10 2.73 -13.35
C LYS A 669 55.88 2.31 -14.81
N LEU A 670 54.96 2.98 -15.50
CA LEU A 670 54.66 2.75 -16.93
C LEU A 670 55.49 3.67 -17.86
N SER A 671 56.44 4.45 -17.31
CA SER A 671 57.19 5.48 -18.05
C SER A 671 56.32 6.53 -18.75
N ILE A 672 55.14 6.82 -18.18
CA ILE A 672 54.21 7.85 -18.65
C ILE A 672 54.43 9.11 -17.81
N HIS A 673 54.78 10.21 -18.48
CA HIS A 673 55.11 11.48 -17.83
C HIS A 673 54.10 12.57 -18.24
N PRO A 674 53.03 12.81 -17.46
CA PRO A 674 52.04 13.83 -17.77
C PRO A 674 52.58 15.25 -17.49
N GLU A 675 52.73 16.03 -18.56
CA GLU A 675 53.03 17.46 -18.48
C GLU A 675 51.74 18.25 -18.23
N ALA A 676 51.77 19.24 -17.32
CA ALA A 676 50.56 19.95 -16.89
C ALA A 676 50.73 21.47 -16.92
N TYR A 677 50.11 22.10 -17.92
CA TYR A 677 50.03 23.56 -18.05
C TYR A 677 48.80 24.07 -17.30
N GLN A 678 49.00 24.92 -16.27
CA GLN A 678 47.90 25.47 -15.49
C GLN A 678 47.95 27.00 -15.40
N ARG A 679 46.79 27.62 -15.18
CA ARG A 679 46.63 29.01 -14.73
C ARG A 679 45.69 28.99 -13.53
N GLY A 680 46.03 29.75 -12.49
CA GLY A 680 45.45 29.58 -11.14
C GLY A 680 46.15 28.48 -10.33
N GLU A 681 46.31 28.71 -9.03
CA GLU A 681 47.10 27.84 -8.13
C GLU A 681 46.45 26.47 -7.91
N ASN A 682 45.12 26.44 -7.73
CA ASN A 682 44.35 25.23 -7.40
C ASN A 682 43.74 24.52 -8.62
N ALA A 683 44.17 24.83 -9.84
CA ALA A 683 43.55 24.33 -11.07
C ALA A 683 43.68 22.80 -11.28
N ARG A 684 44.49 22.10 -10.48
CA ARG A 684 44.65 20.64 -10.52
C ARG A 684 43.96 19.91 -9.36
N LEU A 685 43.12 20.59 -8.58
CA LEU A 685 42.47 20.03 -7.38
C LEU A 685 41.66 18.74 -7.64
N VAL A 686 41.13 18.55 -8.85
CA VAL A 686 40.44 17.31 -9.28
C VAL A 686 41.31 16.34 -10.12
N SER A 687 42.58 16.67 -10.38
CA SER A 687 43.47 15.86 -11.21
C SER A 687 44.00 14.63 -10.47
N VAL A 688 43.84 13.45 -11.07
CA VAL A 688 44.35 12.18 -10.54
C VAL A 688 45.83 11.94 -10.82
N LEU A 689 46.48 12.83 -11.58
CA LEU A 689 47.84 12.65 -12.11
C LEU A 689 48.96 13.02 -11.12
N LYS A 690 48.60 13.70 -10.01
CA LYS A 690 49.49 14.09 -8.90
C LYS A 690 48.72 14.07 -7.57
N PRO A 691 49.40 13.96 -6.42
CA PRO A 691 48.79 14.21 -5.12
C PRO A 691 48.44 15.70 -4.94
N TRP A 692 47.58 16.01 -3.98
CA TRP A 692 47.28 17.39 -3.59
C TRP A 692 48.50 18.07 -2.98
N THR A 693 48.82 19.27 -3.47
CA THR A 693 49.77 20.15 -2.77
C THR A 693 49.22 20.59 -1.41
N PRO A 694 50.06 21.05 -0.46
CA PRO A 694 49.59 21.57 0.82
C PRO A 694 48.55 22.70 0.69
N ALA A 695 48.65 23.54 -0.35
CA ALA A 695 47.68 24.59 -0.65
C ALA A 695 46.33 24.03 -1.11
N GLU A 696 46.31 23.13 -2.11
CA GLU A 696 45.10 22.48 -2.59
C GLU A 696 44.40 21.67 -1.48
N ARG A 697 45.19 20.99 -0.64
CA ARG A 697 44.72 20.27 0.55
C ARG A 697 44.08 21.21 1.57
N ALA A 698 44.70 22.35 1.89
CA ALA A 698 44.13 23.33 2.83
C ALA A 698 42.81 23.95 2.30
N VAL A 699 42.68 24.15 0.98
CA VAL A 699 41.42 24.58 0.35
C VAL A 699 40.33 23.53 0.51
N LEU A 700 40.65 22.25 0.30
CA LEU A 700 39.72 21.14 0.51
C LEU A 700 39.34 20.96 1.99
N GLU A 701 40.28 21.05 2.91
CA GLU A 701 40.03 20.97 4.36
C GLU A 701 39.09 22.10 4.81
N LYS A 702 39.28 23.33 4.29
CA LYS A 702 38.36 24.45 4.52
C LYS A 702 36.95 24.16 3.99
N GLN A 703 36.81 23.59 2.79
CA GLN A 703 35.52 23.29 2.17
C GLN A 703 34.79 22.13 2.87
N ILE A 704 35.50 21.03 3.16
CA ILE A 704 34.99 19.86 3.88
C ILE A 704 34.59 20.25 5.31
N GLY A 705 35.41 21.07 6.00
CA GLY A 705 35.07 21.61 7.31
C GLY A 705 33.85 22.54 7.29
N ALA A 706 33.64 23.32 6.22
CA ALA A 706 32.45 24.14 6.06
C ALA A 706 31.18 23.29 5.88
N PHE A 707 31.21 22.28 5.00
CA PHE A 707 30.08 21.37 4.82
C PHE A 707 29.81 20.52 6.06
N TYR A 708 30.84 20.11 6.81
CA TYR A 708 30.68 19.43 8.11
C TYR A 708 29.93 20.31 9.12
N ARG A 709 30.34 21.56 9.31
CA ARG A 709 29.63 22.50 10.20
C ARG A 709 28.18 22.74 9.76
N GLN A 710 27.92 22.80 8.45
CA GLN A 710 26.58 22.93 7.89
C GLN A 710 25.72 21.67 8.16
N PHE A 711 26.30 20.48 8.05
CA PHE A 711 25.62 19.23 8.40
C PHE A 711 25.31 19.18 9.90
N VAL A 712 26.29 19.46 10.77
CA VAL A 712 26.10 19.57 12.23
C VAL A 712 25.00 20.57 12.59
N ALA A 713 24.98 21.75 11.95
CA ALA A 713 23.94 22.77 12.16
C ALA A 713 22.54 22.30 11.75
N ARG A 714 22.41 21.54 10.64
CA ARG A 714 21.13 20.94 10.23
C ARG A 714 20.63 19.87 11.18
N VAL A 715 21.53 19.02 11.67
CA VAL A 715 21.18 18.02 12.70
C VAL A 715 20.74 18.74 13.98
N ALA A 716 21.46 19.78 14.41
CA ALA A 716 21.09 20.60 15.56
C ALA A 716 19.68 21.22 15.41
N GLU A 717 19.39 21.86 14.28
CA GLU A 717 18.07 22.43 13.96
C GLU A 717 16.97 21.35 13.92
N GLY A 718 17.15 20.30 13.11
CA GLY A 718 16.14 19.27 12.87
C GLY A 718 15.88 18.36 14.06
N ARG A 719 16.89 18.09 14.90
CA ARG A 719 16.79 17.26 16.11
C ARG A 719 16.54 18.07 17.39
N ARG A 720 16.55 19.41 17.32
CA ARG A 720 16.44 20.34 18.46
C ARG A 720 17.53 20.10 19.52
N LEU A 721 18.76 19.92 19.05
CA LEU A 721 19.96 19.75 19.86
C LEU A 721 20.87 20.97 19.71
N THR A 722 21.74 21.21 20.69
CA THR A 722 22.86 22.13 20.50
C THR A 722 23.90 21.53 19.54
N THR A 723 24.69 22.39 18.88
CA THR A 723 25.82 21.91 18.05
C THR A 723 26.81 21.08 18.86
N ALA A 724 27.05 21.42 20.13
CA ALA A 724 27.91 20.65 21.03
C ALA A 724 27.38 19.24 21.33
N GLU A 725 26.07 19.09 21.58
CA GLU A 725 25.44 17.77 21.73
C GLU A 725 25.55 16.94 20.45
N VAL A 726 25.42 17.56 19.27
CA VAL A 726 25.59 16.87 17.98
C VAL A 726 27.03 16.44 17.77
N GLU A 727 28.02 17.32 17.99
CA GLU A 727 29.46 17.00 17.85
C GLU A 727 29.85 15.79 18.72
N ALA A 728 29.31 15.68 19.94
CA ALA A 728 29.56 14.56 20.86
C ALA A 728 29.08 13.19 20.33
N VAL A 729 28.15 13.16 19.36
CA VAL A 729 27.62 11.93 18.75
C VAL A 729 27.87 11.84 17.24
N ALA A 730 28.61 12.80 16.67
CA ALA A 730 28.92 12.93 15.25
C ALA A 730 30.32 12.36 14.93
N GLY A 731 31.24 13.18 14.41
CA GLY A 731 32.60 12.76 14.07
C GLY A 731 32.70 11.62 13.04
N GLY A 732 31.63 11.35 12.29
CA GLY A 732 31.53 10.26 11.32
C GLY A 732 31.08 8.91 11.89
N ARG A 733 30.79 8.81 13.20
CA ARG A 733 30.45 7.56 13.89
C ARG A 733 29.11 6.98 13.42
N VAL A 734 29.11 5.68 13.13
CA VAL A 734 27.90 4.90 12.83
C VAL A 734 27.26 4.46 14.16
N TRP A 735 25.94 4.46 14.21
CA TRP A 735 25.15 3.99 15.34
C TRP A 735 24.10 2.99 14.84
N THR A 736 23.73 2.00 15.66
CA THR A 736 22.48 1.25 15.43
C THR A 736 21.28 2.15 15.71
N GLY A 737 20.10 1.87 15.16
CA GLY A 737 18.90 2.70 15.40
C GLY A 737 18.50 2.75 16.87
N GLN A 738 18.76 1.67 17.62
CA GLN A 738 18.65 1.63 19.08
C GLN A 738 19.59 2.66 19.75
N GLN A 739 20.89 2.62 19.41
CA GLN A 739 21.88 3.57 19.90
C GLN A 739 21.56 5.03 19.48
N ALA A 740 21.04 5.21 18.27
CA ALA A 740 20.64 6.51 17.74
C ALA A 740 19.46 7.11 18.50
N LEU A 741 18.50 6.29 18.97
CA LEU A 741 17.37 6.75 19.78
C LEU A 741 17.84 7.27 21.15
N GLU A 742 18.71 6.51 21.82
CA GLU A 742 19.33 6.91 23.09
C GLU A 742 20.08 8.25 22.98
N ARG A 743 20.62 8.53 21.79
CA ARG A 743 21.37 9.75 21.44
C ARG A 743 20.49 10.85 20.83
N LYS A 744 19.16 10.68 20.81
CA LYS A 744 18.15 11.60 20.24
C LYS A 744 18.30 11.85 18.71
N LEU A 745 19.13 11.06 18.03
CA LEU A 745 19.35 11.15 16.57
C LEU A 745 18.14 10.62 15.77
N VAL A 746 17.32 9.75 16.36
CA VAL A 746 15.99 9.38 15.84
C VAL A 746 14.93 9.60 16.92
N ASP A 747 13.65 9.63 16.56
CA ASP A 747 12.55 9.93 17.48
C ASP A 747 11.95 8.67 18.12
N ARG A 748 11.87 7.58 17.36
CA ARG A 748 11.27 6.31 17.78
C ARG A 748 11.93 5.13 17.06
N ILE A 749 11.92 3.96 17.71
CA ILE A 749 12.03 2.70 16.98
C ILE A 749 10.70 2.44 16.27
N GLY A 750 10.72 2.05 15.00
CA GLY A 750 9.53 1.64 14.27
C GLY A 750 9.71 1.44 12.76
N THR A 751 8.74 0.72 12.22
CA THR A 751 8.67 0.21 10.83
C THR A 751 8.20 1.26 9.82
N LEU A 752 8.19 0.91 8.53
CA LEU A 752 7.48 1.67 7.49
C LEU A 752 5.98 1.77 7.79
N ALA A 753 5.38 0.71 8.35
CA ALA A 753 3.97 0.72 8.77
C ALA A 753 3.73 1.72 9.91
N ASP A 754 4.66 1.81 10.87
CA ASP A 754 4.59 2.80 11.96
C ASP A 754 4.78 4.23 11.46
N ALA A 755 5.60 4.44 10.42
CA ALA A 755 5.76 5.74 9.78
C ALA A 755 4.49 6.17 9.02
N ILE A 756 3.85 5.24 8.29
CA ILE A 756 2.55 5.47 7.64
C ILE A 756 1.46 5.72 8.69
N ARG A 757 1.43 4.96 9.79
CA ARG A 757 0.49 5.16 10.90
C ARG A 757 0.67 6.52 11.57
N LEU A 758 1.91 6.94 11.86
CA LEU A 758 2.21 8.27 12.37
C LEU A 758 1.82 9.38 11.38
N ALA A 759 1.99 9.15 10.07
CA ALA A 759 1.52 10.08 9.05
C ALA A 759 -0.02 10.21 9.08
N ARG A 760 -0.76 9.10 9.19
CA ARG A 760 -2.24 9.09 9.36
C ARG A 760 -2.67 9.86 10.61
N GLU A 761 -2.05 9.59 11.76
CA GLU A 761 -2.30 10.27 13.03
C GLU A 761 -2.14 11.79 12.87
N ARG A 762 -1.06 12.25 12.22
CA ARG A 762 -0.79 13.68 12.03
C ARG A 762 -1.71 14.40 11.05
N ILE A 763 -2.42 13.69 10.17
CA ILE A 763 -3.43 14.28 9.27
C ILE A 763 -4.86 14.12 9.80
N GLY A 764 -5.02 13.63 11.04
CA GLY A 764 -6.31 13.53 11.73
C GLY A 764 -7.21 12.38 11.27
N LEU A 765 -6.64 11.34 10.64
CA LEU A 765 -7.41 10.16 10.24
C LEU A 765 -7.58 9.17 11.42
N ALA A 766 -8.77 8.63 11.57
CA ALA A 766 -9.03 7.52 12.50
C ALA A 766 -8.37 6.21 12.00
N PRO A 767 -8.22 5.17 12.85
CA PRO A 767 -7.57 3.91 12.45
C PRO A 767 -8.25 3.22 11.26
N ASP A 768 -9.58 3.24 11.21
CA ASP A 768 -10.39 2.60 10.16
C ASP A 768 -10.62 3.52 8.93
N ASP A 769 -9.95 4.68 8.86
CA ASP A 769 -10.10 5.58 7.72
C ASP A 769 -9.36 5.06 6.49
N VAL A 770 -9.98 5.22 5.33
CA VAL A 770 -9.40 4.78 4.07
C VAL A 770 -8.38 5.79 3.59
N VAL A 771 -7.13 5.33 3.47
CA VAL A 771 -6.00 6.12 2.96
C VAL A 771 -5.42 5.41 1.76
N GLU A 772 -5.07 6.16 0.73
CA GLU A 772 -4.33 5.65 -0.41
C GLU A 772 -2.83 5.84 -0.15
N VAL A 773 -2.09 4.74 0.04
CA VAL A 773 -0.63 4.80 0.15
C VAL A 773 -0.06 4.77 -1.26
N ARG A 774 0.19 5.95 -1.83
CA ARG A 774 0.78 6.07 -3.17
C ARG A 774 2.28 5.85 -3.06
N ARG A 775 2.75 4.77 -3.67
CA ARG A 775 4.17 4.44 -3.86
C ARG A 775 4.44 4.68 -5.35
N GLU A 776 4.70 5.95 -5.72
CA GLU A 776 4.56 6.35 -7.13
C GLU A 776 5.72 5.83 -7.99
N ASP A 777 5.36 5.12 -9.05
CA ASP A 777 6.31 4.65 -10.04
C ASP A 777 6.78 5.78 -10.96
N GLY A 778 8.08 6.10 -10.89
CA GLY A 778 8.75 6.86 -11.94
C GLY A 778 8.56 6.19 -13.31
N GLY A 779 7.67 6.75 -14.12
CA GLY A 779 7.38 6.34 -15.50
C GLY A 779 6.21 5.35 -15.64
N GLY A 780 5.08 5.86 -16.16
CA GLY A 780 3.94 5.03 -16.56
C GLY A 780 4.25 4.04 -17.70
N ALA A 781 3.31 3.15 -18.03
CA ALA A 781 3.49 2.05 -18.99
C ALA A 781 4.11 2.47 -20.34
N LEU A 782 3.72 3.63 -20.88
CA LEU A 782 4.23 4.14 -22.15
C LEU A 782 5.67 4.67 -22.08
N ALA A 783 6.10 5.23 -20.94
CA ALA A 783 7.48 5.66 -20.73
C ALA A 783 8.46 4.47 -20.72
N ARG A 784 8.00 3.29 -20.29
CA ARG A 784 8.79 2.05 -20.26
C ARG A 784 9.18 1.54 -21.65
N VAL A 785 8.37 1.81 -22.68
CA VAL A 785 8.64 1.38 -24.06
C VAL A 785 9.61 2.34 -24.75
N ALA A 786 9.42 3.64 -24.60
CA ALA A 786 10.26 4.65 -25.25
C ALA A 786 11.69 4.76 -24.64
N GLY A 787 11.82 4.65 -23.31
CA GLY A 787 13.10 4.94 -22.63
C GLY A 787 14.22 3.92 -22.84
N ARG A 788 13.89 2.65 -23.14
CA ARG A 788 14.90 1.57 -23.27
C ARG A 788 15.53 1.43 -24.66
N ALA A 789 14.98 2.09 -25.69
CA ALA A 789 15.44 1.94 -27.07
C ALA A 789 16.72 2.73 -27.43
N LEU A 790 17.22 3.62 -26.54
CA LEU A 790 18.21 4.65 -26.92
C LEU A 790 19.48 4.75 -26.05
N THR A 791 19.67 3.94 -25.00
CA THR A 791 20.81 4.13 -24.05
C THR A 791 21.47 2.83 -23.54
N ALA A 792 21.60 1.81 -24.39
CA ALA A 792 22.39 0.62 -24.08
C ALA A 792 23.86 0.78 -24.55
N ALA A 793 24.73 1.28 -23.68
CA ALA A 793 26.18 1.12 -23.84
C ALA A 793 26.63 -0.17 -23.11
N PRO A 794 27.54 -0.99 -23.68
CA PRO A 794 28.06 -2.17 -23.02
C PRO A 794 29.06 -1.79 -21.92
N GLU A 795 28.96 -2.43 -20.74
CA GLU A 795 29.89 -2.23 -19.63
C GLU A 795 31.14 -3.12 -19.72
N PRO A 796 32.27 -2.70 -19.10
CA PRO A 796 33.53 -3.43 -19.14
C PRO A 796 33.53 -4.70 -18.25
N PRO A 797 34.32 -5.74 -18.62
CA PRO A 797 34.22 -7.07 -18.02
C PRO A 797 34.59 -7.18 -16.52
N LEU A 798 35.26 -6.18 -15.94
CA LEU A 798 35.67 -6.20 -14.53
C LEU A 798 34.48 -6.04 -13.56
N ALA A 799 33.40 -5.37 -13.95
CA ALA A 799 32.20 -5.20 -13.12
C ALA A 799 31.49 -6.54 -12.81
N GLY A 800 31.64 -7.54 -13.70
CA GLY A 800 31.11 -8.89 -13.48
C GLY A 800 31.88 -9.67 -12.41
N LEU A 801 33.22 -9.54 -12.38
CA LEU A 801 34.09 -10.23 -11.42
C LEU A 801 33.91 -9.71 -9.99
N ALA A 802 33.67 -8.41 -9.82
CA ALA A 802 33.43 -7.80 -8.51
C ALA A 802 32.15 -8.29 -7.81
N ARG A 803 31.20 -8.87 -8.56
CA ARG A 803 29.93 -9.41 -8.03
C ARG A 803 30.01 -10.88 -7.62
N ALA A 804 30.95 -11.66 -8.18
CA ALA A 804 31.15 -13.06 -7.82
C ALA A 804 31.84 -13.23 -6.45
N PHE A 805 32.56 -12.20 -6.00
CA PHE A 805 33.27 -12.16 -4.73
C PHE A 805 32.98 -10.82 -4.04
N PRO A 806 32.11 -10.77 -3.01
CA PRO A 806 31.71 -9.51 -2.35
C PRO A 806 32.91 -8.69 -1.85
N GLU A 807 33.98 -9.37 -1.46
CA GLU A 807 35.29 -8.81 -1.12
C GLU A 807 35.89 -7.88 -2.20
N LEU A 808 35.65 -8.18 -3.50
CA LEU A 808 36.13 -7.37 -4.62
C LEU A 808 35.30 -6.11 -4.87
N SER A 809 34.21 -5.87 -4.13
CA SER A 809 33.40 -4.63 -4.25
C SER A 809 34.22 -3.36 -3.95
N ALA A 810 35.27 -3.48 -3.15
CA ALA A 810 36.22 -2.38 -2.90
C ALA A 810 37.04 -1.98 -4.15
N LEU A 811 37.15 -2.85 -5.17
CA LEU A 811 37.71 -2.51 -6.48
C LEU A 811 36.66 -1.87 -7.42
N ALA A 812 35.37 -2.16 -7.27
CA ALA A 812 34.31 -1.51 -8.04
C ALA A 812 34.15 -0.01 -7.69
N LEU A 813 34.46 0.36 -6.45
CA LEU A 813 34.61 1.77 -6.05
C LEU A 813 35.67 2.51 -6.88
N LEU A 814 36.72 1.83 -7.38
CA LEU A 814 37.75 2.47 -8.21
C LEU A 814 37.22 2.88 -9.60
N THR A 815 36.16 2.22 -10.10
CA THR A 815 35.53 2.56 -11.39
C THR A 815 34.51 3.69 -11.30
N GLU A 816 34.00 4.01 -10.11
CA GLU A 816 33.02 5.10 -9.92
C GLU A 816 33.61 6.41 -9.38
N ILE A 817 34.88 6.41 -8.91
CA ILE A 817 35.59 7.63 -8.48
C ILE A 817 36.11 8.41 -9.73
N GLY A 818 35.16 8.86 -10.55
CA GLY A 818 35.36 9.93 -11.54
C GLY A 818 35.29 11.32 -10.88
N PRO A 819 35.77 12.39 -11.54
CA PRO A 819 35.94 13.70 -10.90
C PRO A 819 34.60 14.38 -10.56
N VAL A 820 34.24 14.38 -9.27
CA VAL A 820 33.06 15.11 -8.76
C VAL A 820 33.38 16.59 -8.59
N LEU A 821 33.17 17.37 -9.66
CA LEU A 821 32.91 18.81 -9.56
C LEU A 821 32.29 19.36 -10.87
N ALA A 822 30.99 19.16 -11.03
CA ALA A 822 30.20 20.02 -11.91
C ALA A 822 30.00 21.38 -11.19
N ILE A 823 30.52 22.44 -11.80
CA ILE A 823 30.32 23.83 -11.37
C ILE A 823 28.92 24.28 -11.86
N PRO A 824 28.15 25.05 -11.09
CA PRO A 824 26.91 25.65 -11.58
C PRO A 824 27.16 26.53 -12.82
N GLU A 825 26.31 26.39 -13.85
CA GLU A 825 26.44 27.13 -15.12
C GLU A 825 26.36 28.66 -14.89
N GLU A 826 25.62 29.07 -13.86
CA GLU A 826 25.48 30.44 -13.34
C GLU A 826 26.73 31.03 -12.66
N TRP A 827 27.86 30.31 -12.61
CA TRP A 827 29.17 30.85 -12.21
C TRP A 827 30.06 31.26 -13.40
N VAL A 828 29.58 31.11 -14.64
CA VAL A 828 30.16 31.75 -15.81
C VAL A 828 29.38 33.04 -16.09
N ALA A 829 29.79 34.13 -15.45
CA ALA A 829 29.29 35.45 -15.80
C ALA A 829 29.74 35.82 -17.23
N PRO A 830 28.89 36.46 -18.05
CA PRO A 830 29.29 36.93 -19.37
C PRO A 830 30.06 38.26 -19.23
N GLU A 831 31.32 38.28 -19.65
CA GLU A 831 32.01 39.54 -19.98
C GLU A 831 32.03 39.74 -21.50
N ALA A 832 31.73 40.97 -21.91
CA ALA A 832 31.45 41.34 -23.28
C ALA A 832 32.55 42.23 -23.88
N GLY A 833 32.93 41.94 -25.12
CA GLY A 833 33.61 42.86 -26.03
C GLY A 833 35.10 43.15 -25.73
N PRO A 834 35.75 43.97 -26.57
CA PRO A 834 35.19 44.66 -27.75
C PRO A 834 34.88 43.73 -28.94
#